data_AF-A0A329BBQ1-F1
#
_entry.id   AF-A0A329BBQ1-F1
#
_cell.length_a   1.000
_cell.length_b   1.000
_cell.length_c   1.000
_cell.angle_alpha   90.00
_cell.angle_beta   90.00
_cell.angle_gamma   90.00
#
_symmetry.space_group_name_H-M   'P 1'
#
loop_
_entity.id
_entity.type
_entity.pdbx_description
1 polymer ?
#
loop_
_entity_poly.entity_id
_entity_poly.type
_entity_poly.pdbx_seq_one_letter_code
_entity_poly.pdbx_strand_id
1 'polypeptide(L)'
;MSENSKNDLLAMMLGHSITLGWDAISVYQRNSLNDIIWQQFSQYISTGELFDTAEEDIPGNHDQNGDSVYIHANNLVLGQPRLSFDTATLDDAAASLQIPFLSGFFFTLSESPGAPVALTGYHTVFPDSEFSLELGLPLQQSSSDVSPQSDIYFDLSDGIPGSATVNLTTDDRTNQQIGQYFLDKFTSIGVSARHYVLATLSTGDDETPLTPVAFAIRTQAAPGGAGDGAVLVFVQTRNGTGGTLPSADSGFPYLIPDDSQDGSALYSGSVLISSRALCNDLVAPAFQDQISANGLSLQPGQSSTSGLCGYLVATGGVAPTDSVTLSWSATHEADEYDYTATLSSLDFPYAPQDGPGFTLVPNLTGLYQEWNNNESCVIRLHGSSPRGNSDGEETLDPVFYSHSHFPVSISPENAVAFHLSLNERDITVNLPGISALLKAWDWRCEQTNELLATLRGLVSQILHSADTIDLPGIARFTLDNQLFPDGSTLQLGDVAIPGDMALFGQLAPSSSSQSLLPRQATVAAGTSCTFTLEADGASAVTWSIGNASGIDVTGRIRASANGSAVYQAPDRAALSSASMPETVTASFTARDGSNGRASAVVVVSGNAINVNPGFILATAGQAPIIFTASVAGNADTTVTWSQATETGSPQPGVHQASYSPVLGSGQSCALQTVTASIGSATGDTATASVLVMAPDTTPSLLVGGGSWQSGNPSEVVTGGLFPLPPYGQRQLTALEGNPGDGSYANVTASCTWQILDDPPQGSINQGLYIAPATITTSCVTILASNGSHFGYTVVPLAPGD
;
A
#
# COMPACT_ATOMS: atom_id res chain seq x y z
N MET A 1 -14.06 -10.86 -15.57
CA MET A 1 -14.83 -11.58 -14.54
C MET A 1 -14.02 -11.43 -13.28
N SER A 2 -14.63 -11.05 -12.16
CA SER A 2 -13.95 -11.05 -10.86
C SER A 2 -13.50 -12.47 -10.55
N GLU A 3 -12.24 -12.64 -10.14
CA GLU A 3 -11.69 -13.93 -9.70
C GLU A 3 -11.77 -14.08 -8.18
N ASN A 4 -12.05 -12.99 -7.45
CA ASN A 4 -12.17 -12.97 -5.98
C ASN A 4 -13.26 -11.99 -5.49
N SER A 5 -14.52 -12.24 -5.85
CA SER A 5 -15.61 -11.33 -5.47
C SER A 5 -16.02 -11.45 -4.00
N LYS A 6 -16.68 -10.41 -3.47
CA LYS A 6 -17.25 -10.40 -2.11
C LYS A 6 -18.18 -11.60 -1.91
N ASN A 7 -19.03 -11.88 -2.89
CA ASN A 7 -19.98 -12.98 -2.82
C ASN A 7 -19.28 -14.35 -2.74
N ASP A 8 -18.16 -14.54 -3.45
CA ASP A 8 -17.39 -15.78 -3.41
C ASP A 8 -16.73 -15.98 -2.04
N LEU A 9 -16.17 -14.91 -1.46
CA LEU A 9 -15.61 -14.93 -0.10
C LEU A 9 -16.68 -15.23 0.96
N LEU A 10 -17.85 -14.59 0.87
CA LEU A 10 -18.96 -14.83 1.78
C LEU A 10 -19.49 -16.27 1.67
N ALA A 11 -19.56 -16.83 0.45
CA ALA A 11 -19.96 -18.21 0.23
C ALA A 11 -18.96 -19.20 0.84
N MET A 12 -17.66 -18.90 0.80
CA MET A 12 -16.62 -19.72 1.42
C MET A 12 -16.73 -19.77 2.95
N MET A 13 -17.11 -18.66 3.57
CA MET A 13 -17.27 -18.54 5.03
C MET A 13 -18.62 -19.05 5.55
N LEU A 14 -19.54 -19.44 4.66
CA LEU A 14 -20.91 -19.76 5.08
C LEU A 14 -20.95 -20.98 6.01
N GLY A 15 -21.33 -20.76 7.26
CA GLY A 15 -21.42 -21.78 8.30
C GLY A 15 -20.09 -22.26 8.88
N HIS A 16 -18.97 -21.65 8.47
CA HIS A 16 -17.63 -22.00 8.93
C HIS A 16 -16.82 -20.77 9.39
N SER A 17 -15.89 -21.00 10.32
CA SER A 17 -14.88 -20.00 10.68
C SER A 17 -13.60 -20.27 9.89
N ILE A 18 -13.03 -19.23 9.28
CA ILE A 18 -11.76 -19.28 8.53
C ILE A 18 -10.64 -18.53 9.25
N THR A 19 -10.89 -18.00 10.45
CA THR A 19 -9.91 -17.24 11.25
C THR A 19 -8.75 -18.08 11.81
N LEU A 20 -8.75 -19.40 11.61
CA LEU A 20 -7.71 -20.33 12.09
C LEU A 20 -7.44 -20.24 13.60
N GLY A 21 -8.47 -19.88 14.38
CA GLY A 21 -8.40 -19.73 15.85
C GLY A 21 -7.96 -18.36 16.34
N TRP A 22 -7.61 -17.44 15.44
CA TRP A 22 -7.39 -16.03 15.79
C TRP A 22 -8.72 -15.32 16.04
N ASP A 23 -8.72 -14.30 16.90
CA ASP A 23 -9.95 -13.60 17.26
C ASP A 23 -10.37 -12.60 16.19
N ALA A 24 -9.38 -11.98 15.54
CA ALA A 24 -9.57 -11.12 14.39
C ALA A 24 -8.44 -11.28 13.36
N ILE A 25 -8.76 -11.00 12.09
CA ILE A 25 -7.77 -10.88 11.01
C ILE A 25 -8.04 -9.57 10.28
N SER A 26 -7.06 -8.67 10.25
CA SER A 26 -7.12 -7.45 9.44
C SER A 26 -6.20 -7.58 8.23
N VAL A 27 -6.66 -7.10 7.07
CA VAL A 27 -5.93 -7.23 5.80
C VAL A 27 -5.92 -5.88 5.08
N TYR A 28 -4.74 -5.45 4.61
CA TYR A 28 -4.55 -4.16 3.94
C TYR A 28 -3.81 -4.32 2.62
N GLN A 29 -4.31 -3.67 1.56
CA GLN A 29 -3.71 -3.76 0.23
C GLN A 29 -2.43 -2.91 0.09
N ARG A 30 -1.54 -3.34 -0.80
CA ARG A 30 -0.29 -2.64 -1.14
C ARG A 30 -0.43 -1.18 -1.53
N ASN A 31 -1.41 -0.82 -2.36
CA ASN A 31 -1.53 0.56 -2.83
C ASN A 31 -1.77 1.54 -1.68
N SER A 32 -2.65 1.20 -0.74
CA SER A 32 -2.92 2.02 0.44
C SER A 32 -1.71 2.06 1.39
N LEU A 33 -0.96 0.96 1.52
CA LEU A 33 0.30 0.95 2.27
C LEU A 33 1.38 1.82 1.60
N ASN A 34 1.44 1.85 0.28
CA ASN A 34 2.33 2.74 -0.47
C ASN A 34 1.96 4.22 -0.33
N ASP A 35 0.69 4.55 -0.08
CA ASP A 35 0.28 5.91 0.29
C ASP A 35 0.81 6.30 1.68
N ILE A 36 0.76 5.38 2.66
CA ILE A 36 1.33 5.59 4.00
C ILE A 36 2.86 5.76 3.93
N ILE A 37 3.54 4.97 3.09
CA ILE A 37 4.98 5.12 2.84
C ILE A 37 5.28 6.47 2.18
N TRP A 38 4.45 6.90 1.23
CA TRP A 38 4.60 8.22 0.60
C TRP A 38 4.51 9.35 1.62
N GLN A 39 3.56 9.27 2.56
CA GLN A 39 3.41 10.29 3.60
C GLN A 39 4.68 10.43 4.44
N GLN A 40 5.25 9.31 4.89
CA GLN A 40 6.52 9.30 5.64
C GLN A 40 7.70 9.79 4.79
N PHE A 41 7.80 9.34 3.54
CA PHE A 41 8.83 9.82 2.60
C PHE A 41 8.70 11.33 2.37
N SER A 42 7.48 11.86 2.23
CA SER A 42 7.24 13.30 2.05
C SER A 42 7.69 14.12 3.28
N GLN A 43 7.47 13.59 4.49
CA GLN A 43 7.92 14.23 5.72
C GLN A 43 9.45 14.24 5.81
N TYR A 44 10.09 13.12 5.44
CA TYR A 44 11.55 13.03 5.37
C TYR A 44 12.13 14.05 4.39
N ILE A 45 11.70 14.08 3.13
CA ILE A 45 12.27 15.02 2.14
C ILE A 45 11.97 16.49 2.48
N SER A 46 10.94 16.78 3.29
CA SER A 46 10.62 18.14 3.75
C SER A 46 11.74 18.78 4.60
N THR A 47 12.67 17.98 5.12
CA THR A 47 13.87 18.47 5.83
C THR A 47 15.00 18.86 4.88
N GLY A 48 14.84 18.63 3.57
CA GLY A 48 15.85 18.86 2.54
C GLY A 48 16.77 17.66 2.31
N GLU A 49 16.41 16.49 2.84
CA GLU A 49 17.22 15.27 2.77
C GLU A 49 16.69 14.32 1.68
N LEU A 50 17.57 13.93 0.76
CA LEU A 50 17.38 12.81 -0.18
C LEU A 50 18.60 11.91 -0.05
N PHE A 51 18.40 10.60 -0.12
CA PHE A 51 19.54 9.68 -0.15
C PHE A 51 20.22 9.76 -1.51
N ASP A 52 21.52 10.03 -1.51
CA ASP A 52 22.37 10.03 -2.69
C ASP A 52 23.68 9.26 -2.46
N THR A 53 24.36 8.91 -3.55
CA THR A 53 25.72 8.35 -3.52
C THR A 53 26.76 9.43 -3.75
N ALA A 54 27.92 9.32 -3.10
CA ALA A 54 29.08 10.14 -3.44
C ALA A 54 29.64 9.77 -4.85
N GLU A 55 30.61 10.55 -5.33
CA GLU A 55 31.45 10.14 -6.47
C GLU A 55 32.35 8.98 -6.02
N GLU A 56 32.02 7.76 -6.43
CA GLU A 56 32.79 6.58 -6.09
C GLU A 56 32.66 5.48 -7.13
N ASP A 57 33.72 4.68 -7.26
CA ASP A 57 33.59 3.33 -7.81
C ASP A 57 32.77 2.53 -6.81
N ILE A 58 31.62 1.99 -7.23
CA ILE A 58 30.79 1.21 -6.31
C ILE A 58 31.55 -0.07 -5.93
N PRO A 59 31.96 -0.27 -4.66
CA PRO A 59 32.84 -1.37 -4.27
C PRO A 59 32.20 -2.75 -4.47
N GLY A 60 33.03 -3.76 -4.78
CA GLY A 60 32.62 -5.18 -4.83
C GLY A 60 32.25 -5.71 -6.21
N ASN A 61 32.34 -4.90 -7.27
CA ASN A 61 32.10 -5.26 -8.67
C ASN A 61 33.37 -5.51 -9.51
N HIS A 62 34.53 -5.62 -8.85
CA HIS A 62 35.84 -5.80 -9.49
C HIS A 62 36.44 -7.16 -9.13
N ASP A 63 36.53 -8.10 -10.08
CA ASP A 63 37.38 -9.28 -9.95
C ASP A 63 38.73 -8.99 -10.62
N GLN A 64 39.75 -8.73 -9.81
CA GLN A 64 41.11 -8.44 -10.28
C GLN A 64 41.75 -9.58 -11.10
N ASN A 65 41.10 -10.74 -11.22
CA ASN A 65 41.63 -11.93 -11.88
C ASN A 65 40.87 -12.37 -13.14
N GLY A 66 39.85 -11.62 -13.61
CA GLY A 66 39.02 -11.99 -14.76
C GLY A 66 38.40 -10.81 -15.51
N ASP A 67 37.67 -11.09 -16.59
CA ASP A 67 36.86 -10.08 -17.27
C ASP A 67 35.77 -9.57 -16.32
N SER A 68 35.78 -8.28 -16.02
CA SER A 68 34.88 -7.64 -15.05
C SER A 68 34.19 -6.42 -15.66
N VAL A 69 32.89 -6.29 -15.40
CA VAL A 69 32.11 -5.07 -15.69
C VAL A 69 31.71 -4.43 -14.38
N TYR A 70 31.98 -3.13 -14.25
CA TYR A 70 31.67 -2.36 -13.06
C TYR A 70 31.15 -0.97 -13.39
N ILE A 71 30.63 -0.25 -12.38
CA ILE A 71 30.19 1.13 -12.55
C ILE A 71 30.93 2.12 -11.67
N HIS A 72 31.21 3.28 -12.25
CA HIS A 72 31.58 4.49 -11.54
C HIS A 72 30.37 5.41 -11.50
N ALA A 73 29.88 5.75 -10.30
CA ALA A 73 28.62 6.45 -10.12
C ALA A 73 28.81 7.79 -9.41
N ASN A 74 27.90 8.73 -9.67
CA ASN A 74 27.91 10.03 -9.03
C ASN A 74 26.47 10.51 -8.80
N ASN A 75 26.17 10.89 -7.55
CA ASN A 75 24.89 11.45 -7.12
C ASN A 75 23.68 10.60 -7.57
N LEU A 76 23.74 9.27 -7.45
CA LEU A 76 22.58 8.43 -7.69
C LEU A 76 21.58 8.66 -6.55
N VAL A 77 20.50 9.37 -6.85
CA VAL A 77 19.48 9.76 -5.86
C VAL A 77 18.34 8.75 -5.84
N LEU A 78 18.00 8.21 -4.68
CA LEU A 78 16.87 7.30 -4.51
C LEU A 78 15.54 8.06 -4.28
N GLY A 79 14.48 7.53 -4.87
CA GLY A 79 13.11 8.00 -4.68
C GLY A 79 12.35 7.25 -3.59
N GLN A 80 11.02 7.30 -3.66
CA GLN A 80 10.14 6.64 -2.70
C GLN A 80 10.28 5.10 -2.81
N PRO A 81 10.51 4.38 -1.69
CA PRO A 81 10.34 2.93 -1.66
C PRO A 81 8.89 2.52 -1.92
N ARG A 82 8.67 1.51 -2.75
CA ARG A 82 7.34 0.99 -3.08
C ARG A 82 7.27 -0.49 -2.80
N LEU A 83 6.37 -0.91 -1.92
CA LEU A 83 6.07 -2.31 -1.67
C LEU A 83 5.49 -2.98 -2.91
N SER A 84 5.86 -4.23 -3.08
CA SER A 84 5.27 -5.26 -3.93
C SER A 84 5.18 -6.58 -3.15
N PHE A 85 4.12 -7.34 -3.42
CA PHE A 85 3.90 -8.67 -2.86
C PHE A 85 3.90 -9.76 -3.94
N ASP A 86 4.45 -9.49 -5.13
CA ASP A 86 4.50 -10.45 -6.25
C ASP A 86 5.23 -11.76 -5.88
N THR A 87 6.13 -11.70 -4.90
CA THR A 87 6.90 -12.85 -4.39
C THR A 87 6.37 -13.41 -3.07
N ALA A 88 5.25 -12.91 -2.55
CA ALA A 88 4.74 -13.30 -1.23
C ALA A 88 3.99 -14.65 -1.26
N THR A 89 4.27 -15.53 -0.31
CA THR A 89 3.78 -16.92 -0.31
C THR A 89 2.88 -17.30 0.86
N LEU A 90 2.56 -16.40 1.80
CA LEU A 90 1.95 -16.68 3.13
C LEU A 90 2.83 -17.46 4.12
N ASP A 91 4.00 -17.98 3.75
CA ASP A 91 4.85 -18.73 4.69
C ASP A 91 5.56 -17.81 5.69
N ASP A 92 5.85 -16.59 5.26
CA ASP A 92 6.53 -15.57 6.03
C ASP A 92 5.85 -14.19 5.88
N ALA A 93 6.50 -13.17 6.41
CA ALA A 93 6.09 -11.78 6.29
C ALA A 93 7.09 -11.00 5.43
N ALA A 94 7.57 -11.57 4.32
CA ALA A 94 8.49 -10.87 3.41
C ALA A 94 7.75 -10.09 2.32
N ALA A 95 8.36 -9.00 1.87
CA ALA A 95 7.90 -8.19 0.75
C ALA A 95 9.07 -7.85 -0.17
N SER A 96 8.75 -7.52 -1.42
CA SER A 96 9.70 -6.91 -2.35
C SER A 96 9.50 -5.40 -2.33
N LEU A 97 10.59 -4.64 -2.42
CA LEU A 97 10.59 -3.20 -2.60
C LEU A 97 11.20 -2.85 -3.95
N GLN A 98 10.60 -1.88 -4.63
CA GLN A 98 11.20 -1.18 -5.74
C GLN A 98 11.43 0.29 -5.35
N ILE A 99 12.67 0.76 -5.51
CA ILE A 99 13.07 2.14 -5.22
C ILE A 99 13.63 2.76 -6.51
N PRO A 100 12.92 3.69 -7.16
CA PRO A 100 13.38 4.29 -8.41
C PRO A 100 14.59 5.20 -8.16
N PHE A 101 15.52 5.25 -9.10
CA PHE A 101 16.55 6.29 -9.12
C PHE A 101 15.99 7.55 -9.79
N LEU A 102 16.08 8.69 -9.10
CA LEU A 102 15.50 9.96 -9.55
C LEU A 102 16.47 10.79 -10.38
N SER A 103 17.76 10.71 -10.07
CA SER A 103 18.79 11.57 -10.67
C SER A 103 20.18 10.97 -10.45
N GLY A 104 21.18 11.58 -11.08
CA GLY A 104 22.57 11.13 -11.07
C GLY A 104 23.04 10.71 -12.46
N PHE A 105 24.25 10.17 -12.50
CA PHE A 105 24.80 9.54 -13.70
C PHE A 105 25.80 8.46 -13.30
N PHE A 106 26.06 7.54 -14.22
CA PHE A 106 27.07 6.52 -14.03
C PHE A 106 27.75 6.15 -15.34
N PHE A 107 28.95 5.63 -15.23
CA PHE A 107 29.73 5.07 -16.30
C PHE A 107 29.84 3.57 -16.12
N THR A 108 29.71 2.83 -17.21
CA THR A 108 30.02 1.40 -17.23
C THR A 108 31.44 1.24 -17.74
N LEU A 109 32.24 0.48 -17.00
CA LEU A 109 33.63 0.18 -17.33
C LEU A 109 33.80 -1.32 -17.51
N SER A 110 34.66 -1.70 -18.45
CA SER A 110 35.08 -3.08 -18.68
C SER A 110 36.58 -3.20 -18.43
N GLU A 111 36.97 -4.23 -17.71
CA GLU A 111 38.35 -4.60 -17.47
C GLU A 111 38.58 -6.05 -17.87
N SER A 112 39.63 -6.29 -18.64
CA SER A 112 39.99 -7.62 -19.13
C SER A 112 41.47 -7.89 -18.89
N PRO A 113 41.87 -9.12 -18.52
CA PRO A 113 43.28 -9.46 -18.34
C PRO A 113 44.11 -9.14 -19.59
N GLY A 114 45.13 -8.28 -19.43
CA GLY A 114 46.02 -7.89 -20.54
C GLY A 114 45.47 -6.82 -21.47
N ALA A 115 44.28 -6.26 -21.21
CA ALA A 115 43.71 -5.13 -21.93
C ALA A 115 43.62 -3.87 -21.03
N PRO A 116 43.73 -2.66 -21.58
CA PRO A 116 43.41 -1.43 -20.86
C PRO A 116 41.95 -1.42 -20.39
N VAL A 117 41.69 -0.86 -19.21
CA VAL A 117 40.33 -0.53 -18.75
C VAL A 117 39.65 0.37 -19.80
N ALA A 118 38.42 0.03 -20.17
CA ALA A 118 37.66 0.72 -21.20
C ALA A 118 36.32 1.23 -20.64
N LEU A 119 36.00 2.49 -20.93
CA LEU A 119 34.68 3.07 -20.67
C LEU A 119 33.74 2.57 -21.77
N THR A 120 32.75 1.75 -21.41
CA THR A 120 31.84 1.10 -22.34
C THR A 120 30.44 1.73 -22.37
N GLY A 121 30.07 2.50 -21.35
CA GLY A 121 28.79 3.19 -21.29
C GLY A 121 28.83 4.48 -20.47
N TYR A 122 27.96 5.43 -20.80
CA TYR A 122 27.62 6.60 -20.00
C TYR A 122 26.11 6.78 -19.97
N HIS A 123 25.56 6.86 -18.76
CA HIS A 123 24.13 6.87 -18.51
C HIS A 123 23.79 8.04 -17.59
N THR A 124 22.80 8.83 -17.97
CA THR A 124 22.19 9.84 -17.11
C THR A 124 20.88 9.32 -16.57
N VAL A 125 20.67 9.44 -15.26
CA VAL A 125 19.46 8.97 -14.59
C VAL A 125 18.39 10.06 -14.62
N PHE A 126 17.20 9.68 -15.06
CA PHE A 126 15.96 10.42 -14.90
C PHE A 126 14.91 9.46 -14.34
N PRO A 127 13.83 9.94 -13.70
CA PRO A 127 12.79 9.06 -13.17
C PRO A 127 12.17 8.15 -14.24
N ASP A 128 12.10 8.66 -15.47
CA ASP A 128 11.53 7.99 -16.63
C ASP A 128 12.55 7.07 -17.34
N SER A 129 13.77 6.92 -16.82
CA SER A 129 14.81 6.02 -17.36
C SER A 129 14.69 4.58 -16.87
N GLU A 130 13.67 4.26 -16.06
CA GLU A 130 13.37 2.92 -15.53
C GLU A 130 14.46 2.31 -14.64
N PHE A 131 15.49 3.07 -14.27
CA PHE A 131 16.48 2.61 -13.31
C PHE A 131 15.88 2.50 -11.91
N SER A 132 16.06 1.35 -11.27
CA SER A 132 15.59 1.10 -9.91
C SER A 132 16.51 0.17 -9.13
N LEU A 133 16.40 0.26 -7.82
CA LEU A 133 16.89 -0.71 -6.86
C LEU A 133 15.73 -1.59 -6.43
N GLU A 134 15.89 -2.90 -6.58
CA GLU A 134 14.97 -3.91 -6.06
C GLU A 134 15.58 -4.56 -4.82
N LEU A 135 14.76 -4.79 -3.80
CA LEU A 135 15.19 -5.32 -2.51
C LEU A 135 14.09 -6.20 -1.91
N GLY A 136 14.41 -7.45 -1.56
CA GLY A 136 13.56 -8.25 -0.67
C GLY A 136 13.82 -7.89 0.78
N LEU A 137 12.79 -7.74 1.60
CA LEU A 137 12.95 -7.50 3.04
C LEU A 137 11.85 -8.17 3.88
N PRO A 138 12.11 -8.46 5.17
CA PRO A 138 11.07 -8.86 6.10
C PRO A 138 10.30 -7.64 6.60
N LEU A 139 8.97 -7.73 6.62
CA LEU A 139 8.15 -6.90 7.48
C LEU A 139 8.32 -7.39 8.92
N GLN A 140 8.46 -6.44 9.84
CA GLN A 140 8.77 -6.70 11.24
C GLN A 140 7.66 -6.19 12.15
N GLN A 141 7.66 -6.73 13.37
CA GLN A 141 6.82 -6.28 14.47
C GLN A 141 7.75 -5.83 15.60
N SER A 142 7.50 -4.66 16.20
CA SER A 142 8.35 -4.19 17.32
C SER A 142 8.23 -5.09 18.55
N SER A 143 7.09 -5.75 18.74
CA SER A 143 6.85 -6.81 19.71
C SER A 143 5.74 -7.76 19.22
N SER A 144 5.78 -9.04 19.63
CA SER A 144 4.66 -9.97 19.38
C SER A 144 3.50 -9.73 20.34
N ASP A 145 3.78 -9.22 21.55
CA ASP A 145 2.80 -8.77 22.52
C ASP A 145 2.52 -7.26 22.33
N VAL A 146 1.27 -6.84 22.45
CA VAL A 146 0.89 -5.42 22.32
C VAL A 146 0.97 -4.75 23.69
N SER A 147 1.94 -3.84 23.90
CA SER A 147 2.08 -3.10 25.16
C SER A 147 2.88 -1.80 25.05
N PRO A 148 2.26 -0.61 25.22
CA PRO A 148 0.85 -0.30 24.90
C PRO A 148 0.64 -0.17 23.38
N GLN A 149 1.70 -0.11 22.59
CA GLN A 149 1.68 -0.01 21.13
C GLN A 149 2.74 -0.93 20.54
N SER A 150 2.43 -1.53 19.39
CA SER A 150 3.38 -2.32 18.63
C SER A 150 3.26 -2.01 17.15
N ASP A 151 4.38 -1.66 16.53
CA ASP A 151 4.45 -1.25 15.14
C ASP A 151 4.65 -2.46 14.24
N ILE A 152 4.03 -2.42 13.07
CA ILE A 152 4.36 -3.19 11.88
C ILE A 152 5.18 -2.25 11.00
N TYR A 153 6.40 -2.63 10.65
CA TYR A 153 7.30 -1.74 9.91
C TYR A 153 8.24 -2.53 8.99
N PHE A 154 8.96 -1.82 8.13
CA PHE A 154 10.19 -2.34 7.53
C PHE A 154 11.32 -1.33 7.71
N ASP A 155 12.56 -1.82 7.73
CA ASP A 155 13.76 -1.01 7.70
C ASP A 155 14.61 -1.43 6.49
N LEU A 156 15.01 -0.47 5.65
CA LEU A 156 15.82 -0.75 4.45
C LEU A 156 17.16 -1.41 4.77
N SER A 157 17.68 -1.23 5.99
CA SER A 157 18.93 -1.87 6.43
C SER A 157 18.77 -3.36 6.79
N ASP A 158 17.55 -3.86 6.93
CA ASP A 158 17.24 -5.26 7.26
C ASP A 158 16.93 -6.12 6.03
N GLY A 159 17.34 -5.66 4.84
CA GLY A 159 17.16 -6.38 3.58
C GLY A 159 17.67 -7.83 3.62
N ILE A 160 16.95 -8.72 2.93
CA ILE A 160 17.30 -10.15 2.84
C ILE A 160 18.61 -10.27 2.04
N PRO A 161 19.68 -10.86 2.61
CA PRO A 161 20.95 -11.01 1.90
C PRO A 161 20.80 -11.72 0.56
N GLY A 162 21.40 -11.15 -0.49
CA GLY A 162 21.33 -11.68 -1.86
C GLY A 162 20.04 -11.38 -2.63
N SER A 163 19.08 -10.68 -2.03
CA SER A 163 17.87 -10.23 -2.75
C SER A 163 18.03 -8.87 -3.43
N ALA A 164 19.01 -8.07 -3.01
CA ALA A 164 19.21 -6.73 -3.53
C ALA A 164 19.80 -6.76 -4.95
N THR A 165 19.18 -6.07 -5.89
CA THR A 165 19.68 -5.94 -7.27
C THR A 165 19.29 -4.60 -7.87
N VAL A 166 20.05 -4.13 -8.86
CA VAL A 166 19.68 -2.97 -9.67
C VAL A 166 19.55 -3.37 -11.14
N ASN A 167 19.23 -2.42 -12.01
CA ASN A 167 19.24 -2.60 -13.46
C ASN A 167 20.17 -1.59 -14.17
N LEU A 168 21.33 -1.30 -13.57
CA LEU A 168 22.28 -0.31 -14.09
C LEU A 168 23.23 -0.89 -15.16
N THR A 169 23.40 -2.20 -15.20
CA THR A 169 24.25 -2.90 -16.18
C THR A 169 23.50 -4.05 -16.85
N THR A 170 24.06 -4.62 -17.91
CA THR A 170 23.53 -5.82 -18.56
C THR A 170 23.98 -7.12 -17.88
N ASP A 171 24.82 -7.06 -16.85
CA ASP A 171 25.32 -8.23 -16.12
C ASP A 171 24.59 -8.36 -14.77
N ASP A 172 23.81 -9.43 -14.62
CA ASP A 172 22.99 -9.67 -13.44
C ASP A 172 23.82 -9.81 -12.16
N ARG A 173 25.03 -10.37 -12.26
CA ARG A 173 25.92 -10.53 -11.10
C ARG A 173 26.44 -9.17 -10.63
N THR A 174 26.89 -8.32 -11.55
CA THR A 174 27.30 -6.94 -11.26
C THR A 174 26.14 -6.15 -10.66
N ASN A 175 24.93 -6.28 -11.22
CA ASN A 175 23.72 -5.66 -10.69
C ASN A 175 23.40 -6.10 -9.24
N GLN A 176 23.55 -7.39 -8.92
CA GLN A 176 23.40 -7.88 -7.54
C GLN A 176 24.48 -7.33 -6.60
N GLN A 177 25.73 -7.22 -7.05
CA GLN A 177 26.82 -6.64 -6.26
C GLN A 177 26.58 -5.16 -5.96
N ILE A 178 26.10 -4.40 -6.95
CA ILE A 178 25.71 -2.99 -6.76
C ILE A 178 24.49 -2.89 -5.83
N GLY A 179 23.51 -3.79 -5.96
CA GLY A 179 22.38 -3.88 -5.03
C GLY A 179 22.83 -4.09 -3.58
N GLN A 180 23.78 -5.01 -3.36
CA GLN A 180 24.37 -5.26 -2.04
C GLN A 180 25.06 -4.01 -1.48
N TYR A 181 25.73 -3.22 -2.32
CA TYR A 181 26.32 -1.95 -1.88
C TYR A 181 25.27 -0.97 -1.31
N PHE A 182 24.10 -0.84 -1.96
CA PHE A 182 23.02 0.01 -1.42
C PHE A 182 22.50 -0.51 -0.09
N LEU A 183 22.32 -1.83 0.03
CA LEU A 183 21.93 -2.47 1.28
C LEU A 183 22.92 -2.17 2.42
N ASP A 184 24.22 -2.28 2.15
CA ASP A 184 25.25 -1.95 3.13
C ASP A 184 25.21 -0.46 3.52
N LYS A 185 24.99 0.45 2.55
CA LYS A 185 24.87 1.89 2.81
C LYS A 185 23.65 2.25 3.66
N PHE A 186 22.53 1.52 3.55
CA PHE A 186 21.36 1.78 4.40
C PHE A 186 21.65 1.62 5.90
N THR A 187 22.62 0.81 6.28
CA THR A 187 23.07 0.70 7.68
C THR A 187 23.67 2.01 8.23
N SER A 188 24.18 2.86 7.34
CA SER A 188 24.88 4.10 7.68
C SER A 188 24.04 5.38 7.61
N ILE A 189 22.80 5.29 7.12
CA ILE A 189 21.90 6.46 6.99
C ILE A 189 21.00 6.64 8.21
N GLY A 190 20.44 7.85 8.37
CA GLY A 190 19.54 8.16 9.48
C GLY A 190 18.27 7.29 9.47
N VAL A 191 17.76 6.97 10.66
CA VAL A 191 16.57 6.10 10.82
C VAL A 191 15.37 6.62 10.03
N SER A 192 15.12 7.94 10.03
CA SER A 192 14.00 8.56 9.29
C SER A 192 14.04 8.34 7.77
N ALA A 193 15.21 8.00 7.21
CA ALA A 193 15.40 7.76 5.78
C ALA A 193 15.24 6.29 5.38
N ARG A 194 15.19 5.37 6.36
CA ARG A 194 15.18 3.92 6.11
C ARG A 194 14.08 3.15 6.83
N HIS A 195 13.49 3.71 7.88
CA HIS A 195 12.49 3.05 8.71
C HIS A 195 11.09 3.56 8.39
N TYR A 196 10.20 2.66 8.00
CA TYR A 196 8.84 2.98 7.58
C TYR A 196 7.83 2.15 8.36
N VAL A 197 6.99 2.81 9.15
CA VAL A 197 5.88 2.17 9.87
C VAL A 197 4.70 2.01 8.90
N LEU A 198 4.12 0.82 8.85
CA LEU A 198 2.97 0.50 8.01
C LEU A 198 1.66 0.62 8.80
N ALA A 199 1.65 0.14 10.03
CA ALA A 199 0.52 0.21 10.95
C ALA A 199 1.01 0.02 12.40
N THR A 200 0.22 0.45 13.37
CA THR A 200 0.49 0.29 14.79
C THR A 200 -0.72 -0.34 15.45
N LEU A 201 -0.52 -1.45 16.16
CA LEU A 201 -1.54 -2.02 17.03
C LEU A 201 -1.44 -1.40 18.42
N SER A 202 -2.58 -1.02 19.00
CA SER A 202 -2.64 -0.30 20.27
C SER A 202 -3.56 -0.96 21.29
N THR A 203 -3.15 -0.86 22.57
CA THR A 203 -3.93 -0.88 23.81
C THR A 203 -5.32 -0.26 23.74
N GLY A 204 -5.31 0.98 23.22
CA GLY A 204 -6.30 1.99 23.58
C GLY A 204 -6.18 2.43 25.04
N ASP A 205 -6.93 3.49 25.40
CA ASP A 205 -7.01 3.98 26.79
C ASP A 205 -8.03 3.19 27.64
N ASP A 206 -9.00 2.57 26.97
CA ASP A 206 -10.07 1.79 27.56
C ASP A 206 -10.03 0.37 27.03
N GLU A 207 -10.08 -0.58 27.95
CA GLU A 207 -9.98 -1.97 27.56
C GLU A 207 -11.34 -2.58 27.21
N THR A 208 -11.43 -3.18 26.02
CA THR A 208 -12.62 -3.85 25.49
C THR A 208 -12.33 -5.33 25.24
N PRO A 209 -13.35 -6.17 24.97
CA PRO A 209 -13.11 -7.57 24.62
C PRO A 209 -12.29 -7.78 23.33
N LEU A 210 -12.27 -6.79 22.43
CA LEU A 210 -11.45 -6.80 21.21
C LEU A 210 -10.08 -6.12 21.38
N THR A 211 -9.71 -5.66 22.58
CA THR A 211 -8.39 -5.07 22.78
C THR A 211 -7.30 -6.10 22.43
N PRO A 212 -6.39 -5.77 21.49
CA PRO A 212 -5.34 -6.70 21.05
C PRO A 212 -4.32 -6.90 22.16
N VAL A 213 -3.88 -8.15 22.33
CA VAL A 213 -2.84 -8.50 23.32
C VAL A 213 -1.63 -9.15 22.67
N ALA A 214 -1.81 -9.83 21.54
CA ALA A 214 -0.73 -10.38 20.74
C ALA A 214 -1.14 -10.43 19.27
N PHE A 215 -0.18 -10.43 18.36
CA PHE A 215 -0.47 -10.52 16.93
C PHE A 215 0.71 -11.09 16.13
N ALA A 216 0.40 -11.62 14.95
CA ALA A 216 1.36 -12.13 13.99
C ALA A 216 1.02 -11.60 12.58
N ILE A 217 2.03 -11.47 11.72
CA ILE A 217 1.85 -10.95 10.36
C ILE A 217 2.21 -11.98 9.28
N ARG A 218 1.56 -11.84 8.13
CA ARG A 218 1.90 -12.52 6.86
C ARG A 218 1.74 -11.56 5.69
N THR A 219 2.38 -11.91 4.58
CA THR A 219 2.17 -11.27 3.29
C THR A 219 1.58 -12.27 2.30
N GLN A 220 0.75 -11.78 1.39
CA GLN A 220 0.07 -12.61 0.40
C GLN A 220 0.03 -11.90 -0.96
N ALA A 221 0.42 -12.59 -2.02
CA ALA A 221 0.21 -12.11 -3.38
C ALA A 221 -1.29 -12.05 -3.72
N ALA A 222 -1.66 -11.13 -4.62
CA ALA A 222 -3.02 -11.13 -5.16
C ALA A 222 -3.30 -12.43 -5.95
N PRO A 223 -4.58 -12.86 -6.07
CA PRO A 223 -4.97 -13.94 -6.98
C PRO A 223 -4.41 -13.69 -8.38
N GLY A 224 -3.80 -14.72 -8.98
CA GLY A 224 -3.14 -14.61 -10.29
C GLY A 224 -1.68 -14.14 -10.25
N GLY A 225 -1.13 -13.77 -9.08
CA GLY A 225 0.29 -13.49 -8.88
C GLY A 225 0.79 -12.13 -9.41
N ALA A 226 -0.09 -11.36 -10.07
CA ALA A 226 0.16 -9.99 -10.49
C ALA A 226 -0.98 -9.11 -9.95
N GLY A 227 -0.69 -8.21 -9.02
CA GLY A 227 -1.72 -7.35 -8.43
C GLY A 227 -1.25 -6.66 -7.17
N ASP A 228 -2.19 -6.10 -6.40
CA ASP A 228 -1.82 -5.35 -5.22
C ASP A 228 -1.26 -6.25 -4.12
N GLY A 229 -1.82 -7.43 -3.86
CA GLY A 229 -1.44 -8.24 -2.72
C GLY A 229 -1.69 -7.51 -1.39
N ALA A 230 -1.37 -8.17 -0.28
CA ALA A 230 -1.76 -7.67 1.03
C ALA A 230 -0.81 -8.05 2.18
N VAL A 231 -0.87 -7.23 3.23
CA VAL A 231 -0.41 -7.59 4.57
C VAL A 231 -1.60 -8.08 5.38
N LEU A 232 -1.44 -9.24 6.02
CA LEU A 232 -2.41 -9.85 6.92
C LEU A 232 -1.90 -9.73 8.35
N VAL A 233 -2.77 -9.28 9.24
CA VAL A 233 -2.52 -9.10 10.67
C VAL A 233 -3.47 -10.02 11.43
N PHE A 234 -2.92 -11.09 11.99
CA PHE A 234 -3.65 -12.06 12.79
C PHE A 234 -3.59 -11.64 14.25
N VAL A 235 -4.74 -11.35 14.86
CA VAL A 235 -4.82 -10.69 16.16
C VAL A 235 -5.46 -11.60 17.19
N GLN A 236 -4.75 -11.77 18.30
CA GLN A 236 -5.30 -12.31 19.54
C GLN A 236 -5.81 -11.13 20.38
N THR A 237 -7.06 -11.20 20.78
CA THR A 237 -7.64 -10.23 21.71
C THR A 237 -7.58 -10.75 23.14
N ARG A 238 -7.82 -9.89 24.11
CA ARG A 238 -7.76 -10.20 25.54
C ARG A 238 -8.46 -11.50 25.95
N ASN A 239 -9.63 -11.77 25.36
CA ASN A 239 -10.45 -12.93 25.72
C ASN A 239 -10.10 -14.19 24.94
N GLY A 240 -9.22 -14.10 23.95
CA GLY A 240 -8.83 -15.22 23.11
C GLY A 240 -7.49 -15.84 23.48
N THR A 241 -7.16 -16.90 22.74
CA THR A 241 -6.04 -17.80 23.03
C THR A 241 -4.99 -17.84 21.92
N GLY A 242 -5.18 -17.04 20.86
CA GLY A 242 -4.35 -17.08 19.65
C GLY A 242 -4.70 -18.27 18.74
N GLY A 243 -4.25 -18.16 17.49
CA GLY A 243 -4.54 -19.13 16.42
C GLY A 243 -3.29 -19.73 15.77
N THR A 244 -3.50 -20.43 14.66
CA THR A 244 -2.43 -20.97 13.81
C THR A 244 -2.27 -20.10 12.56
N LEU A 245 -1.04 -19.86 12.14
CA LEU A 245 -0.76 -19.08 10.93
C LEU A 245 -0.94 -19.93 9.67
N PRO A 246 -1.46 -19.36 8.58
CA PRO A 246 -1.52 -20.05 7.30
C PRO A 246 -0.11 -20.24 6.72
N SER A 247 -0.04 -21.05 5.67
CA SER A 247 1.14 -21.31 4.84
C SER A 247 0.71 -21.35 3.37
N ALA A 248 1.66 -21.36 2.44
CA ALA A 248 1.35 -21.41 1.00
C ALA A 248 0.37 -22.55 0.64
N ASP A 249 0.52 -23.70 1.30
CA ASP A 249 -0.28 -24.90 1.03
C ASP A 249 -1.56 -25.00 1.88
N SER A 250 -1.84 -24.04 2.77
CA SER A 250 -3.02 -24.11 3.64
C SER A 250 -4.32 -23.79 2.93
N GLY A 251 -4.27 -23.29 1.70
CA GLY A 251 -5.45 -22.86 0.93
C GLY A 251 -6.16 -21.65 1.55
N PHE A 252 -5.44 -20.80 2.28
CA PHE A 252 -6.01 -19.61 2.92
C PHE A 252 -6.43 -18.59 1.86
N PRO A 253 -7.68 -18.10 1.87
CA PRO A 253 -8.20 -17.22 0.82
C PRO A 253 -7.60 -15.82 0.88
N TYR A 254 -7.63 -15.11 -0.26
CA TYR A 254 -7.28 -13.70 -0.33
C TYR A 254 -8.48 -12.86 0.12
N LEU A 255 -8.36 -12.14 1.24
CA LEU A 255 -9.51 -11.56 1.96
C LEU A 255 -9.95 -10.16 1.50
N ILE A 256 -9.35 -9.60 0.44
CA ILE A 256 -9.78 -8.32 -0.14
C ILE A 256 -10.56 -8.61 -1.43
N PRO A 257 -11.86 -8.30 -1.48
CA PRO A 257 -12.64 -8.52 -2.69
C PRO A 257 -12.17 -7.64 -3.86
N ASP A 258 -12.24 -8.17 -5.08
CA ASP A 258 -11.87 -7.47 -6.32
C ASP A 258 -13.03 -6.71 -6.98
N ASP A 259 -14.17 -6.59 -6.28
CA ASP A 259 -15.33 -5.83 -6.74
C ASP A 259 -14.95 -4.37 -7.05
N SER A 260 -15.46 -3.86 -8.16
CA SER A 260 -15.24 -2.50 -8.61
C SER A 260 -16.52 -1.84 -9.10
N GLN A 261 -16.59 -0.51 -8.96
CA GLN A 261 -17.66 0.33 -9.47
C GLN A 261 -17.04 1.44 -10.32
N ASP A 262 -17.52 1.61 -11.55
CA ASP A 262 -17.01 2.61 -12.51
C ASP A 262 -15.49 2.56 -12.75
N GLY A 263 -14.88 1.38 -12.61
CA GLY A 263 -13.45 1.15 -12.78
C GLY A 263 -12.59 1.37 -11.53
N SER A 264 -13.21 1.81 -10.42
CA SER A 264 -12.55 1.97 -9.12
C SER A 264 -12.83 0.79 -8.20
N ALA A 265 -11.80 0.26 -7.54
CA ALA A 265 -11.97 -0.80 -6.54
C ALA A 265 -12.86 -0.32 -5.38
N LEU A 266 -13.79 -1.16 -4.93
CA LEU A 266 -14.67 -0.86 -3.82
C LEU A 266 -14.00 -1.06 -2.46
N TYR A 267 -12.99 -1.93 -2.38
CA TYR A 267 -12.35 -2.32 -1.13
C TYR A 267 -10.84 -2.23 -1.23
N SER A 268 -10.21 -1.79 -0.14
CA SER A 268 -8.75 -1.79 0.02
C SER A 268 -8.28 -2.46 1.30
N GLY A 269 -9.22 -2.96 2.09
CA GLY A 269 -8.95 -3.81 3.25
C GLY A 269 -10.20 -4.50 3.77
N SER A 270 -9.98 -5.41 4.71
CA SER A 270 -11.05 -6.13 5.39
C SER A 270 -10.66 -6.47 6.83
N VAL A 271 -11.67 -6.70 7.66
CA VAL A 271 -11.53 -7.22 9.01
C VAL A 271 -12.48 -8.39 9.17
N LEU A 272 -11.94 -9.54 9.56
CA LEU A 272 -12.74 -10.68 10.03
C LEU A 272 -12.73 -10.70 11.55
N ILE A 273 -13.90 -10.79 12.17
CA ILE A 273 -14.06 -11.08 13.60
C ILE A 273 -14.55 -12.52 13.72
N SER A 274 -13.80 -13.34 14.46
CA SER A 274 -14.11 -14.76 14.61
C SER A 274 -15.52 -14.97 15.17
N SER A 275 -16.19 -16.03 14.71
CA SER A 275 -17.50 -16.42 15.23
C SER A 275 -17.52 -16.58 16.76
N ARG A 276 -16.39 -17.02 17.35
CA ARG A 276 -16.18 -17.10 18.81
C ARG A 276 -16.21 -15.72 19.46
N ALA A 277 -15.36 -14.80 19.00
CA ALA A 277 -15.29 -13.46 19.57
C ALA A 277 -16.62 -12.71 19.38
N LEU A 278 -17.21 -12.81 18.19
CA LEU A 278 -18.53 -12.23 17.90
C LEU A 278 -19.59 -12.75 18.87
N CYS A 279 -19.78 -14.07 18.99
CA CYS A 279 -20.84 -14.62 19.82
C CYS A 279 -20.56 -14.40 21.31
N ASN A 280 -19.37 -14.76 21.78
CA ASN A 280 -19.10 -14.90 23.21
C ASN A 280 -18.71 -13.59 23.88
N ASP A 281 -17.95 -12.75 23.16
CA ASP A 281 -17.35 -11.55 23.73
C ASP A 281 -18.12 -10.28 23.38
N LEU A 282 -18.88 -10.29 22.28
CA LEU A 282 -19.63 -9.12 21.82
C LEU A 282 -21.13 -9.29 22.00
N VAL A 283 -21.73 -10.28 21.33
CA VAL A 283 -23.19 -10.44 21.28
C VAL A 283 -23.74 -10.92 22.62
N ALA A 284 -23.16 -11.95 23.23
CA ALA A 284 -23.68 -12.50 24.48
C ALA A 284 -23.68 -11.46 25.63
N PRO A 285 -22.61 -10.70 25.89
CA PRO A 285 -22.63 -9.66 26.92
C PRO A 285 -23.62 -8.54 26.59
N ALA A 286 -23.66 -8.07 25.34
CA ALA A 286 -24.56 -6.98 24.95
C ALA A 286 -26.05 -7.34 25.13
N PHE A 287 -26.47 -8.56 24.74
CA PHE A 287 -27.82 -9.04 24.99
C PHE A 287 -28.11 -9.24 26.48
N GLN A 288 -27.16 -9.80 27.23
CA GLN A 288 -27.33 -10.02 28.67
C GLN A 288 -27.47 -8.70 29.42
N ASP A 289 -26.71 -7.66 29.06
CA ASP A 289 -26.81 -6.34 29.68
C ASP A 289 -28.16 -5.66 29.39
N GLN A 290 -28.65 -5.75 28.14
CA GLN A 290 -29.92 -5.14 27.74
C GLN A 290 -31.17 -5.88 28.24
N ILE A 291 -31.08 -7.19 28.45
CA ILE A 291 -32.16 -8.04 28.99
C ILE A 291 -31.89 -8.37 30.48
N SER A 292 -30.88 -7.74 31.11
CA SER A 292 -30.34 -8.10 32.44
C SER A 292 -31.36 -8.12 33.57
N ALA A 293 -32.41 -7.30 33.48
CA ALA A 293 -33.52 -7.28 34.43
C ALA A 293 -34.22 -8.65 34.59
N ASN A 294 -34.07 -9.55 33.61
CA ASN A 294 -34.71 -10.86 33.54
C ASN A 294 -33.73 -12.03 33.77
N GLY A 295 -32.47 -11.73 34.15
CA GLY A 295 -31.47 -12.73 34.51
C GLY A 295 -31.05 -13.67 33.38
N LEU A 296 -31.22 -13.26 32.11
CA LEU A 296 -30.76 -14.02 30.94
C LEU A 296 -29.28 -14.36 31.07
N SER A 297 -28.92 -15.62 30.87
CA SER A 297 -27.52 -16.06 30.78
C SER A 297 -27.30 -16.85 29.49
N LEU A 298 -26.39 -16.38 28.65
CA LEU A 298 -26.09 -16.97 27.34
C LEU A 298 -24.75 -17.70 27.39
N GLN A 299 -24.68 -18.85 26.71
CA GLN A 299 -23.46 -19.62 26.52
C GLN A 299 -23.38 -20.12 25.07
N PRO A 300 -22.17 -20.48 24.58
CA PRO A 300 -22.04 -21.10 23.27
C PRO A 300 -22.82 -22.41 23.21
N GLY A 301 -23.61 -22.59 22.16
CA GLY A 301 -24.24 -23.86 21.85
C GLY A 301 -23.19 -24.91 21.44
N GLN A 302 -23.32 -26.14 21.95
CA GLN A 302 -22.37 -27.21 21.66
C GLN A 302 -22.52 -27.70 20.20
N SER A 303 -21.74 -27.14 19.28
CA SER A 303 -21.44 -27.79 18.00
C SER A 303 -20.43 -28.91 18.25
N SER A 304 -20.76 -30.14 17.81
CA SER A 304 -19.87 -31.31 17.94
C SER A 304 -18.69 -31.32 16.96
N THR A 305 -18.55 -30.29 16.12
CA THR A 305 -17.55 -30.22 15.04
C THR A 305 -16.72 -28.94 15.13
N SER A 306 -15.39 -29.09 15.23
CA SER A 306 -14.42 -27.99 15.15
C SER A 306 -14.55 -27.24 13.82
N GLY A 307 -14.57 -25.90 13.85
CA GLY A 307 -14.61 -25.04 12.65
C GLY A 307 -16.01 -24.66 12.14
N LEU A 308 -17.08 -25.08 12.81
CA LEU A 308 -18.44 -24.55 12.59
C LEU A 308 -18.66 -23.23 13.34
N CYS A 309 -19.55 -22.40 12.84
CA CYS A 309 -19.93 -21.16 13.48
C CYS A 309 -20.62 -21.37 14.82
N GLY A 310 -20.32 -20.46 15.74
CA GLY A 310 -20.99 -20.40 17.03
C GLY A 310 -22.42 -19.90 16.90
N TYR A 311 -23.25 -20.35 17.84
CA TYR A 311 -24.53 -19.76 18.16
C TYR A 311 -24.64 -19.70 19.68
N LEU A 312 -25.54 -18.88 20.19
CA LEU A 312 -25.77 -18.74 21.63
C LEU A 312 -27.06 -19.43 22.02
N VAL A 313 -27.04 -20.06 23.18
CA VAL A 313 -28.23 -20.64 23.83
C VAL A 313 -28.31 -20.13 25.26
N ALA A 314 -29.53 -19.85 25.70
CA ALA A 314 -29.77 -19.51 27.09
C ALA A 314 -29.56 -20.73 27.99
N THR A 315 -28.90 -20.52 29.12
CA THR A 315 -28.64 -21.53 30.15
C THR A 315 -29.34 -21.22 31.48
N GLY A 316 -29.95 -20.04 31.57
CA GLY A 316 -30.68 -19.61 32.75
C GLY A 316 -31.37 -18.26 32.54
N GLY A 317 -32.17 -17.89 33.53
CA GLY A 317 -32.99 -16.69 33.52
C GLY A 317 -34.46 -16.96 33.22
N VAL A 318 -35.31 -16.06 33.70
CA VAL A 318 -36.76 -16.11 33.55
C VAL A 318 -37.22 -14.68 33.31
N ALA A 319 -38.00 -14.45 32.27
CA ALA A 319 -38.70 -13.19 32.09
C ALA A 319 -39.97 -13.19 32.95
N PRO A 320 -40.02 -12.44 34.06
CA PRO A 320 -41.21 -12.37 34.87
C PRO A 320 -42.25 -11.52 34.16
N THR A 321 -43.51 -11.93 34.21
CA THR A 321 -44.62 -11.04 33.86
C THR A 321 -45.57 -10.88 35.05
N ASP A 322 -46.11 -9.68 35.19
CA ASP A 322 -47.20 -9.42 36.13
C ASP A 322 -48.43 -10.25 35.78
N SER A 323 -49.27 -10.54 36.77
CA SER A 323 -50.52 -11.26 36.52
C SER A 323 -51.41 -10.52 35.51
N VAL A 324 -51.85 -11.21 34.46
CA VAL A 324 -52.77 -10.65 33.47
C VAL A 324 -54.19 -10.89 33.95
N THR A 325 -54.95 -9.82 34.19
CA THR A 325 -56.37 -9.91 34.53
C THR A 325 -57.23 -9.29 33.45
N LEU A 326 -58.21 -10.03 32.96
CA LEU A 326 -59.25 -9.55 32.05
C LEU A 326 -60.60 -9.62 32.73
N SER A 327 -61.47 -8.66 32.43
CA SER A 327 -62.81 -8.57 33.00
C SER A 327 -63.83 -8.39 31.89
N TRP A 328 -64.99 -9.06 32.00
CA TRP A 328 -66.09 -8.94 31.06
C TRP A 328 -67.42 -9.06 31.78
N SER A 329 -68.49 -8.52 31.17
CA SER A 329 -69.84 -8.72 31.66
C SER A 329 -70.72 -9.42 30.63
N ALA A 330 -71.70 -10.19 31.12
CA ALA A 330 -72.70 -10.83 30.30
C ALA A 330 -74.09 -10.67 30.95
N THR A 331 -75.13 -10.51 30.14
CA THR A 331 -76.51 -10.44 30.62
C THR A 331 -77.21 -11.77 30.37
N HIS A 332 -77.73 -12.38 31.43
CA HIS A 332 -78.54 -13.59 31.35
C HIS A 332 -79.88 -13.37 32.05
N GLU A 333 -81.00 -13.58 31.35
CA GLU A 333 -82.36 -13.47 31.93
C GLU A 333 -82.63 -12.17 32.72
N ALA A 334 -82.08 -11.04 32.25
CA ALA A 334 -82.15 -9.70 32.86
C ALA A 334 -81.28 -9.44 34.11
N ASP A 335 -80.47 -10.42 34.54
CA ASP A 335 -79.40 -10.24 35.52
C ASP A 335 -78.05 -9.97 34.80
N GLU A 336 -77.26 -9.02 35.29
CA GLU A 336 -75.90 -8.74 34.82
C GLU A 336 -74.89 -9.54 35.64
N TYR A 337 -73.97 -10.20 34.95
CA TYR A 337 -72.91 -11.03 35.52
C TYR A 337 -71.57 -10.41 35.16
N ASP A 338 -70.72 -10.19 36.17
CA ASP A 338 -69.35 -9.72 35.99
C ASP A 338 -68.39 -10.87 36.21
N TYR A 339 -67.47 -11.06 35.28
CA TYR A 339 -66.49 -12.12 35.33
C TYR A 339 -65.08 -11.55 35.20
N THR A 340 -64.12 -12.20 35.86
CA THR A 340 -62.70 -11.91 35.71
C THR A 340 -61.90 -13.19 35.48
N ALA A 341 -60.86 -13.09 34.65
CA ALA A 341 -59.92 -14.15 34.36
C ALA A 341 -58.51 -13.63 34.64
N THR A 342 -57.86 -14.18 35.66
CA THR A 342 -56.50 -13.82 36.06
C THR A 342 -55.55 -14.97 35.75
N LEU A 343 -54.58 -14.73 34.86
CA LEU A 343 -53.43 -15.60 34.70
C LEU A 343 -52.36 -15.15 35.69
N SER A 344 -52.00 -16.03 36.62
CA SER A 344 -50.98 -15.78 37.63
C SER A 344 -49.75 -16.64 37.37
N SER A 345 -48.55 -16.08 37.53
CA SER A 345 -47.25 -16.76 37.33
C SER A 345 -46.97 -17.12 35.86
N LEU A 346 -47.05 -16.14 34.97
CA LEU A 346 -46.55 -16.28 33.60
C LEU A 346 -45.04 -16.03 33.60
N ASP A 347 -44.31 -17.05 34.02
CA ASP A 347 -42.87 -17.08 33.94
C ASP A 347 -42.47 -17.62 32.57
N PHE A 348 -41.69 -16.84 31.82
CA PHE A 348 -41.12 -17.31 30.57
C PHE A 348 -39.63 -17.61 30.80
N PRO A 349 -39.23 -18.85 31.16
CA PRO A 349 -37.82 -19.21 31.17
C PRO A 349 -37.17 -19.01 29.80
N TYR A 350 -35.95 -18.48 29.83
CA TYR A 350 -35.09 -18.46 28.65
C TYR A 350 -34.50 -19.86 28.38
N ALA A 351 -34.37 -20.70 29.41
CA ALA A 351 -33.90 -22.07 29.32
C ALA A 351 -34.95 -23.06 29.90
N PRO A 352 -35.99 -23.42 29.13
CA PRO A 352 -37.01 -24.38 29.56
C PRO A 352 -36.43 -25.80 29.64
N GLN A 353 -37.11 -26.70 30.37
CA GLN A 353 -36.65 -28.09 30.51
C GLN A 353 -36.74 -28.89 29.21
N ASP A 354 -37.71 -28.58 28.35
CA ASP A 354 -38.03 -29.33 27.13
C ASP A 354 -37.93 -28.44 25.87
N GLY A 355 -36.72 -28.30 25.30
CA GLY A 355 -36.49 -27.65 24.01
C GLY A 355 -35.33 -26.65 23.98
N PRO A 356 -35.02 -26.05 22.81
CA PRO A 356 -33.86 -25.18 22.64
C PRO A 356 -33.95 -23.80 23.34
N GLY A 357 -35.05 -23.47 24.02
CA GLY A 357 -35.17 -22.21 24.77
C GLY A 357 -34.96 -20.98 23.90
N PHE A 358 -34.31 -19.95 24.47
CA PHE A 358 -33.87 -18.75 23.78
C PHE A 358 -32.51 -18.98 23.12
N THR A 359 -32.43 -18.76 21.81
CA THR A 359 -31.19 -18.90 21.02
C THR A 359 -30.94 -17.69 20.15
N LEU A 360 -29.67 -17.39 19.90
CA LEU A 360 -29.23 -16.41 18.91
C LEU A 360 -28.31 -17.10 17.90
N VAL A 361 -28.70 -17.10 16.63
CA VAL A 361 -28.01 -17.79 15.54
C VAL A 361 -27.57 -16.76 14.50
N PRO A 362 -26.26 -16.62 14.25
CA PRO A 362 -25.77 -15.80 13.15
C PRO A 362 -26.22 -16.32 11.78
N ASN A 363 -26.49 -15.38 10.87
CA ASN A 363 -26.78 -15.62 9.46
C ASN A 363 -26.14 -14.49 8.63
N LEU A 364 -25.98 -14.69 7.33
CA LEU A 364 -25.33 -13.79 6.38
C LEU A 364 -25.71 -12.31 6.57
N THR A 365 -26.99 -12.03 6.85
CA THR A 365 -27.54 -10.67 6.97
C THR A 365 -27.66 -10.15 8.40
N GLY A 366 -27.36 -10.95 9.44
CA GLY A 366 -27.64 -10.54 10.82
C GLY A 366 -27.72 -11.68 11.83
N LEU A 367 -28.53 -11.49 12.87
CA LEU A 367 -28.80 -12.49 13.91
C LEU A 367 -30.28 -12.91 13.87
N TYR A 368 -30.53 -14.21 13.97
CA TYR A 368 -31.86 -14.76 14.22
C TYR A 368 -32.00 -15.13 15.68
N GLN A 369 -33.03 -14.58 16.32
CA GLN A 369 -33.44 -14.94 17.65
C GLN A 369 -34.62 -15.89 17.56
N GLU A 370 -34.51 -17.04 18.22
CA GLU A 370 -35.63 -17.95 18.45
C GLU A 370 -35.87 -18.09 19.94
N TRP A 371 -37.12 -18.16 20.36
CA TRP A 371 -37.47 -18.43 21.75
C TRP A 371 -38.74 -19.26 21.82
N ASN A 372 -38.59 -20.50 22.25
CA ASN A 372 -39.68 -21.43 22.45
C ASN A 372 -39.91 -21.64 23.94
N ASN A 373 -41.17 -21.64 24.37
CA ASN A 373 -41.54 -21.93 25.73
C ASN A 373 -42.88 -22.68 25.81
N ASN A 374 -42.94 -23.68 26.67
CA ASN A 374 -44.09 -24.55 26.90
C ASN A 374 -44.41 -24.74 28.40
N GLU A 375 -43.87 -23.91 29.30
CA GLU A 375 -44.12 -24.02 30.74
C GLU A 375 -45.59 -23.74 31.09
N SER A 376 -46.19 -24.61 31.90
CA SER A 376 -47.59 -24.51 32.30
C SER A 376 -47.86 -23.26 33.16
N CYS A 377 -49.01 -22.61 32.94
CA CYS A 377 -49.51 -21.52 33.77
C CYS A 377 -50.87 -21.85 34.39
N VAL A 378 -51.26 -21.12 35.44
CA VAL A 378 -52.56 -21.31 36.11
C VAL A 378 -53.48 -20.13 35.81
N ILE A 379 -54.66 -20.43 35.30
CA ILE A 379 -55.75 -19.45 35.11
C ILE A 379 -56.75 -19.57 36.25
N ARG A 380 -57.07 -18.44 36.87
CA ARG A 380 -58.12 -18.33 37.88
C ARG A 380 -59.29 -17.55 37.28
N LEU A 381 -60.49 -18.10 37.43
CA LEU A 381 -61.74 -17.52 36.93
C LEU A 381 -62.60 -17.16 38.13
N HIS A 382 -63.15 -15.95 38.13
CA HIS A 382 -64.09 -15.46 39.12
C HIS A 382 -65.34 -14.93 38.41
N GLY A 383 -66.51 -15.24 38.95
CA GLY A 383 -67.80 -14.74 38.48
C GLY A 383 -68.61 -14.19 39.64
N SER A 384 -69.18 -13.01 39.47
CA SER A 384 -70.02 -12.32 40.45
C SER A 384 -71.40 -12.08 39.85
N SER A 385 -72.44 -12.39 40.64
CA SER A 385 -73.83 -12.20 40.24
C SER A 385 -74.69 -11.75 41.43
N PRO A 386 -75.91 -11.23 41.19
CA PRO A 386 -76.88 -10.97 42.25
C PRO A 386 -77.24 -12.19 43.12
N ARG A 387 -76.92 -13.41 42.66
CA ARG A 387 -77.24 -14.69 43.30
C ARG A 387 -76.06 -15.32 44.06
N GLY A 388 -74.87 -14.73 43.98
CA GLY A 388 -73.65 -15.22 44.61
C GLY A 388 -72.45 -15.26 43.66
N ASN A 389 -71.30 -15.65 44.21
CA ASN A 389 -70.02 -15.71 43.48
C ASN A 389 -69.64 -17.16 43.12
N SER A 390 -68.86 -17.33 42.06
CA SER A 390 -68.28 -18.59 41.59
C SER A 390 -66.79 -18.43 41.30
N ASP A 391 -65.99 -19.39 41.74
CA ASP A 391 -64.54 -19.42 41.51
C ASP A 391 -64.14 -20.72 40.80
N GLY A 392 -63.15 -20.64 39.90
CA GLY A 392 -62.58 -21.79 39.21
C GLY A 392 -61.07 -21.61 39.03
N GLU A 393 -60.33 -22.72 39.01
CA GLU A 393 -58.89 -22.73 38.75
C GLU A 393 -58.57 -23.87 37.80
N GLU A 394 -57.80 -23.59 36.75
CA GLU A 394 -57.36 -24.57 35.75
C GLU A 394 -55.89 -24.34 35.38
N THR A 395 -55.20 -25.41 35.02
CA THR A 395 -53.83 -25.36 34.50
C THR A 395 -53.87 -25.38 32.98
N LEU A 396 -53.11 -24.48 32.36
CA LEU A 396 -52.98 -24.34 30.92
C LEU A 396 -51.52 -24.55 30.51
N ASP A 397 -51.30 -25.14 29.35
CA ASP A 397 -49.97 -25.31 28.76
C ASP A 397 -49.80 -24.30 27.62
N PRO A 398 -49.37 -23.04 27.90
CA PRO A 398 -49.14 -22.07 26.85
C PRO A 398 -48.04 -22.57 25.91
N VAL A 399 -48.29 -22.45 24.61
CA VAL A 399 -47.24 -22.58 23.60
C VAL A 399 -46.89 -21.18 23.16
N PHE A 400 -45.68 -20.77 23.51
CA PHE A 400 -45.08 -19.52 23.10
C PHE A 400 -43.94 -19.79 22.12
N TYR A 401 -43.94 -19.03 21.03
CA TYR A 401 -42.87 -18.98 20.07
C TYR A 401 -42.60 -17.54 19.66
N SER A 402 -41.33 -17.14 19.69
CA SER A 402 -40.87 -15.91 19.06
C SER A 402 -39.74 -16.20 18.10
N HIS A 403 -39.82 -15.57 16.93
CA HIS A 403 -38.78 -15.55 15.91
C HIS A 403 -38.56 -14.09 15.50
N SER A 404 -37.33 -13.60 15.67
CA SER A 404 -36.97 -12.23 15.33
C SER A 404 -35.69 -12.23 14.50
N HIS A 405 -35.67 -11.46 13.40
CA HIS A 405 -34.45 -11.18 12.65
C HIS A 405 -33.92 -9.79 13.00
N PHE A 406 -32.62 -9.74 13.29
CA PHE A 406 -31.88 -8.52 13.56
C PHE A 406 -30.84 -8.31 12.46
N PRO A 407 -31.19 -7.60 11.37
CA PRO A 407 -30.22 -7.17 10.39
C PRO A 407 -29.01 -6.45 11.01
N VAL A 408 -27.83 -6.76 10.49
CA VAL A 408 -26.58 -6.08 10.85
C VAL A 408 -26.38 -4.85 9.97
N SER A 409 -25.89 -3.77 10.55
CA SER A 409 -25.54 -2.55 9.83
C SER A 409 -24.27 -1.90 10.40
N ILE A 410 -23.62 -1.09 9.58
CA ILE A 410 -22.47 -0.25 9.97
C ILE A 410 -22.88 1.23 9.83
N SER A 411 -22.54 2.05 10.81
CA SER A 411 -22.66 3.50 10.74
C SER A 411 -21.45 4.15 10.06
N PRO A 412 -21.53 5.42 9.62
CA PRO A 412 -20.38 6.15 9.08
C PRO A 412 -19.18 6.25 10.04
N GLU A 413 -19.39 6.06 11.34
CA GLU A 413 -18.36 6.06 12.38
C GLU A 413 -17.82 4.65 12.68
N ASN A 414 -17.98 3.70 11.75
CA ASN A 414 -17.64 2.28 11.89
C ASN A 414 -18.38 1.55 13.04
N ALA A 415 -19.43 2.12 13.62
CA ALA A 415 -20.20 1.45 14.67
C ALA A 415 -21.05 0.34 14.04
N VAL A 416 -20.87 -0.89 14.54
CA VAL A 416 -21.68 -2.04 14.13
C VAL A 416 -22.82 -2.23 15.10
N ALA A 417 -24.02 -2.40 14.58
CA ALA A 417 -25.19 -2.67 15.39
C ALA A 417 -26.12 -3.67 14.71
N PHE A 418 -26.87 -4.39 15.54
CA PHE A 418 -27.99 -5.20 15.11
C PHE A 418 -29.28 -4.49 15.46
N HIS A 419 -30.15 -4.26 14.48
CA HIS A 419 -31.43 -3.62 14.70
C HIS A 419 -32.54 -4.60 14.38
N LEU A 420 -33.55 -4.69 15.24
CA LEU A 420 -34.74 -5.47 14.95
C LEU A 420 -35.46 -4.88 13.73
N SER A 421 -35.72 -5.71 12.73
CA SER A 421 -36.71 -5.39 11.71
C SER A 421 -38.10 -5.67 12.29
N LEU A 422 -38.87 -4.64 12.66
CA LEU A 422 -40.20 -4.79 13.28
C LEU A 422 -41.18 -5.61 12.43
N ASN A 423 -40.97 -5.68 11.11
CA ASN A 423 -41.78 -6.50 10.19
C ASN A 423 -41.37 -7.99 10.18
N GLU A 424 -40.26 -8.34 10.82
CA GLU A 424 -39.67 -9.69 10.86
C GLU A 424 -39.65 -10.26 12.29
N ARG A 425 -40.44 -9.68 13.20
CA ARG A 425 -40.76 -10.26 14.51
C ARG A 425 -42.10 -10.99 14.42
N ASP A 426 -42.05 -12.30 14.52
CA ASP A 426 -43.22 -13.13 14.73
C ASP A 426 -43.28 -13.54 16.21
N ILE A 427 -44.41 -13.26 16.84
CA ILE A 427 -44.72 -13.73 18.19
C ILE A 427 -46.04 -14.47 18.13
N THR A 428 -45.95 -15.78 18.31
CA THR A 428 -47.10 -16.66 18.42
C THR A 428 -47.30 -17.07 19.87
N VAL A 429 -48.49 -16.78 20.39
CA VAL A 429 -48.97 -17.29 21.68
C VAL A 429 -50.23 -18.10 21.40
N ASN A 430 -50.26 -19.33 21.90
CA ASN A 430 -51.40 -20.23 21.85
C ASN A 430 -51.67 -20.80 23.24
N LEU A 431 -52.96 -20.90 23.59
CA LEU A 431 -53.42 -21.51 24.84
C LEU A 431 -54.39 -22.64 24.48
N PRO A 432 -53.90 -23.88 24.25
CA PRO A 432 -54.75 -25.02 23.95
C PRO A 432 -55.87 -25.17 25.00
N GLY A 433 -57.11 -25.40 24.55
CA GLY A 433 -58.26 -25.59 25.44
C GLY A 433 -58.90 -24.31 26.00
N ILE A 434 -58.24 -23.13 25.90
CA ILE A 434 -58.75 -21.88 26.50
C ILE A 434 -60.16 -21.52 26.02
N SER A 435 -60.44 -21.72 24.73
CA SER A 435 -61.75 -21.36 24.15
C SER A 435 -62.88 -22.24 24.66
N ALA A 436 -62.60 -23.50 25.00
CA ALA A 436 -63.59 -24.41 25.56
C ALA A 436 -63.84 -24.09 27.03
N LEU A 437 -62.76 -23.84 27.79
CA LEU A 437 -62.81 -23.44 29.18
C LEU A 437 -63.61 -22.14 29.36
N LEU A 438 -63.25 -21.09 28.61
CA LEU A 438 -63.87 -19.78 28.78
C LEU A 438 -65.32 -19.74 28.29
N LYS A 439 -65.70 -20.52 27.26
CA LYS A 439 -67.11 -20.65 26.84
C LYS A 439 -68.02 -21.19 27.95
N ALA A 440 -67.49 -21.99 28.88
CA ALA A 440 -68.25 -22.45 30.04
C ALA A 440 -68.56 -21.33 31.04
N TRP A 441 -67.94 -20.15 30.88
CA TRP A 441 -68.07 -18.95 31.71
C TRP A 441 -68.63 -17.75 30.90
N ASP A 442 -69.45 -18.02 29.87
CA ASP A 442 -70.07 -17.00 29.00
C ASP A 442 -69.09 -16.06 28.25
N TRP A 443 -67.82 -16.44 28.13
CA TRP A 443 -66.80 -15.69 27.39
C TRP A 443 -66.93 -15.88 25.86
N ARG A 444 -66.68 -14.83 25.07
CA ARG A 444 -66.78 -14.85 23.60
C ARG A 444 -65.42 -14.86 22.92
N CYS A 445 -65.39 -15.20 21.63
CA CYS A 445 -64.16 -15.29 20.85
C CYS A 445 -63.37 -13.97 20.81
N GLU A 446 -64.05 -12.82 20.91
CA GLU A 446 -63.43 -11.49 20.91
C GLU A 446 -62.49 -11.30 22.12
N GLN A 447 -62.94 -11.70 23.32
CA GLN A 447 -62.11 -11.60 24.51
C GLN A 447 -60.95 -12.61 24.49
N THR A 448 -61.10 -13.79 23.85
CA THR A 448 -59.98 -14.73 23.67
C THR A 448 -58.88 -14.10 22.81
N ASN A 449 -59.28 -13.39 21.75
CA ASN A 449 -58.34 -12.66 20.91
C ASN A 449 -57.68 -11.52 21.68
N GLU A 450 -58.42 -10.82 22.55
CA GLU A 450 -57.88 -9.79 23.44
C GLU A 450 -56.84 -10.37 24.41
N LEU A 451 -57.11 -11.50 25.06
CA LEU A 451 -56.15 -12.18 25.93
C LEU A 451 -54.87 -12.57 25.20
N LEU A 452 -55.01 -13.22 24.04
CA LEU A 452 -53.86 -13.62 23.23
C LEU A 452 -53.08 -12.38 22.76
N ALA A 453 -53.74 -11.28 22.44
CA ALA A 453 -53.10 -10.02 22.09
C ALA A 453 -52.36 -9.40 23.27
N THR A 454 -52.93 -9.40 24.48
CA THR A 454 -52.27 -8.94 25.70
C THR A 454 -51.01 -9.76 26.01
N LEU A 455 -51.09 -11.09 25.92
CA LEU A 455 -49.94 -11.97 26.15
C LEU A 455 -48.83 -11.75 25.11
N ARG A 456 -49.19 -11.60 23.83
CA ARG A 456 -48.22 -11.22 22.78
C ARG A 456 -47.58 -9.86 23.06
N GLY A 457 -48.36 -8.89 23.52
CA GLY A 457 -47.89 -7.56 23.91
C GLY A 457 -46.86 -7.59 25.04
N LEU A 458 -47.09 -8.42 26.07
CA LEU A 458 -46.15 -8.59 27.17
C LEU A 458 -44.82 -9.18 26.73
N VAL A 459 -44.85 -10.24 25.90
CA VAL A 459 -43.59 -10.82 25.40
C VAL A 459 -42.88 -9.85 24.46
N SER A 460 -43.62 -9.13 23.62
CA SER A 460 -43.04 -8.07 22.79
C SER A 460 -42.35 -7.00 23.65
N GLN A 461 -42.95 -6.61 24.78
CA GLN A 461 -42.35 -5.66 25.72
C GLN A 461 -41.09 -6.20 26.39
N ILE A 462 -41.04 -7.49 26.73
CA ILE A 462 -39.83 -8.14 27.26
C ILE A 462 -38.69 -8.07 26.26
N LEU A 463 -38.96 -8.35 24.98
CA LEU A 463 -37.95 -8.36 23.93
C LEU A 463 -37.59 -6.95 23.45
N HIS A 464 -38.43 -5.95 23.75
CA HIS A 464 -38.25 -4.56 23.30
C HIS A 464 -36.93 -3.93 23.75
N SER A 465 -36.43 -4.28 24.94
CA SER A 465 -35.17 -3.74 25.45
C SER A 465 -33.95 -4.17 24.64
N ALA A 466 -34.09 -5.22 23.83
CA ALA A 466 -33.06 -5.75 22.94
C ALA A 466 -33.34 -5.48 21.45
N ASP A 467 -34.24 -4.54 21.13
CA ASP A 467 -34.54 -4.19 19.73
C ASP A 467 -33.33 -3.56 19.00
N THR A 468 -32.29 -3.12 19.72
CA THR A 468 -31.04 -2.63 19.15
C THR A 468 -29.86 -3.03 19.99
N ILE A 469 -28.90 -3.74 19.39
CA ILE A 469 -27.70 -4.25 20.04
C ILE A 469 -26.50 -3.59 19.39
N ASP A 470 -25.91 -2.63 20.11
CA ASP A 470 -24.71 -1.93 19.64
C ASP A 470 -23.46 -2.72 20.01
N LEU A 471 -22.53 -2.83 19.07
CA LEU A 471 -21.21 -3.44 19.25
C LEU A 471 -20.09 -2.40 19.13
N PRO A 472 -19.98 -1.45 20.07
CA PRO A 472 -19.01 -0.35 20.00
C PRO A 472 -17.54 -0.81 20.00
N GLY A 473 -17.27 -2.03 20.47
CA GLY A 473 -15.94 -2.63 20.44
C GLY A 473 -15.36 -2.79 19.03
N ILE A 474 -16.20 -2.93 17.99
CA ILE A 474 -15.73 -3.08 16.60
C ILE A 474 -15.19 -1.75 16.07
N ALA A 475 -15.91 -0.65 16.31
CA ALA A 475 -15.43 0.69 15.95
C ALA A 475 -14.08 0.97 16.61
N ARG A 476 -13.97 0.72 17.92
CA ARG A 476 -12.71 0.87 18.68
C ARG A 476 -11.58 0.01 18.09
N PHE A 477 -11.86 -1.26 17.77
CA PHE A 477 -10.86 -2.13 17.16
C PHE A 477 -10.32 -1.58 15.84
N THR A 478 -11.19 -1.08 14.97
CA THR A 478 -10.81 -0.58 13.63
C THR A 478 -10.27 0.85 13.61
N LEU A 479 -10.60 1.67 14.61
CA LEU A 479 -10.24 3.10 14.66
C LEU A 479 -9.15 3.42 15.67
N ASP A 480 -9.17 2.79 16.85
CA ASP A 480 -8.31 3.16 17.98
C ASP A 480 -7.21 2.11 18.24
N ASN A 481 -7.50 0.84 17.94
CA ASN A 481 -6.54 -0.25 18.13
C ASN A 481 -5.70 -0.54 16.87
N GLN A 482 -6.05 0.02 15.71
CA GLN A 482 -5.33 -0.10 14.44
C GLN A 482 -5.05 1.29 13.87
N LEU A 483 -3.87 1.80 14.19
CA LEU A 483 -3.46 3.16 13.87
C LEU A 483 -2.51 3.16 12.68
N PHE A 484 -2.59 4.19 11.85
CA PHE A 484 -1.69 4.38 10.71
C PHE A 484 -0.90 5.69 10.90
N PRO A 485 0.38 5.73 10.52
CA PRO A 485 1.23 6.92 10.75
C PRO A 485 0.70 8.21 10.12
N ASP A 486 -0.02 8.10 9.00
CA ASP A 486 -0.64 9.22 8.30
C ASP A 486 -2.05 9.57 8.83
N GLY A 487 -2.50 8.88 9.87
CA GLY A 487 -3.85 9.01 10.43
C GLY A 487 -4.93 8.33 9.59
N SER A 488 -4.59 7.62 8.51
CA SER A 488 -5.55 6.82 7.75
C SER A 488 -6.35 5.89 8.66
N THR A 489 -7.58 5.61 8.28
CA THR A 489 -8.46 4.68 9.01
C THR A 489 -9.18 3.78 8.01
N LEU A 490 -9.44 2.54 8.41
CA LEU A 490 -10.24 1.64 7.59
C LEU A 490 -11.70 2.03 7.69
N GLN A 491 -12.22 2.74 6.68
CA GLN A 491 -13.61 3.14 6.59
C GLN A 491 -14.46 1.96 6.12
N LEU A 492 -15.29 1.42 7.01
CA LEU A 492 -16.09 0.23 6.74
C LEU A 492 -17.33 0.60 5.91
N GLY A 493 -17.54 -0.11 4.79
CA GLY A 493 -18.66 0.12 3.88
C GLY A 493 -19.66 -1.04 3.81
N ASP A 494 -19.21 -2.26 4.13
CA ASP A 494 -20.02 -3.48 4.02
C ASP A 494 -19.78 -4.41 5.21
N VAL A 495 -20.84 -5.08 5.66
CA VAL A 495 -20.82 -6.09 6.72
C VAL A 495 -21.66 -7.29 6.31
N ALA A 496 -21.18 -8.48 6.67
CA ALA A 496 -21.97 -9.71 6.61
C ALA A 496 -21.49 -10.70 7.69
N ILE A 497 -22.34 -11.67 8.02
CA ILE A 497 -22.02 -12.69 9.04
C ILE A 497 -22.27 -14.10 8.46
N PRO A 498 -21.54 -14.50 7.40
CA PRO A 498 -21.63 -15.85 6.85
C PRO A 498 -21.21 -16.90 7.88
N GLY A 499 -20.33 -16.52 8.80
CA GLY A 499 -19.90 -17.37 9.88
C GLY A 499 -19.00 -16.65 10.88
N ASP A 500 -17.84 -16.23 10.40
CA ASP A 500 -17.15 -15.07 10.94
C ASP A 500 -17.88 -13.79 10.49
N MET A 501 -17.79 -12.72 11.28
CA MET A 501 -18.25 -11.41 10.83
C MET A 501 -17.20 -10.84 9.89
N ALA A 502 -17.58 -10.59 8.65
CA ALA A 502 -16.74 -10.01 7.62
C ALA A 502 -17.11 -8.54 7.43
N LEU A 503 -16.12 -7.67 7.61
CA LEU A 503 -16.21 -6.23 7.46
C LEU A 503 -15.30 -5.82 6.30
N PHE A 504 -15.83 -5.16 5.28
CA PHE A 504 -15.07 -4.72 4.12
C PHE A 504 -15.10 -3.20 4.01
N GLY A 505 -13.99 -2.62 3.59
CA GLY A 505 -13.87 -1.16 3.58
C GLY A 505 -12.72 -0.65 2.74
N GLN A 506 -12.55 0.66 2.78
CA GLN A 506 -11.42 1.35 2.20
C GLN A 506 -10.54 1.94 3.29
N LEU A 507 -9.25 1.59 3.29
CA LEU A 507 -8.24 2.35 4.00
C LEU A 507 -8.13 3.71 3.32
N ALA A 508 -8.80 4.69 3.93
CA ALA A 508 -8.90 6.04 3.41
C ALA A 508 -7.99 6.96 4.22
N PRO A 509 -7.33 7.92 3.57
CA PRO A 509 -6.65 9.01 4.26
C PRO A 509 -7.64 9.70 5.20
N SER A 510 -7.21 10.05 6.41
CA SER A 510 -8.04 10.90 7.27
C SER A 510 -8.33 12.23 6.59
N SER A 511 -9.35 12.95 7.08
CA SER A 511 -9.58 14.35 6.69
C SER A 511 -8.39 15.28 7.02
N SER A 512 -7.42 14.81 7.79
CA SER A 512 -6.15 15.48 8.08
C SER A 512 -4.97 14.99 7.24
N SER A 513 -5.13 14.01 6.35
CA SER A 513 -4.09 13.56 5.44
C SER A 513 -3.83 14.60 4.36
N GLN A 514 -2.56 14.83 4.07
CA GLN A 514 -2.08 15.99 3.34
C GLN A 514 -1.18 15.53 2.21
N SER A 515 -1.49 15.90 0.98
CA SER A 515 -0.65 15.52 -0.16
C SER A 515 -0.46 16.69 -1.12
N LEU A 516 0.70 16.72 -1.77
CA LEU A 516 0.90 17.55 -2.94
C LEU A 516 0.65 16.71 -4.19
N LEU A 517 -0.13 17.26 -5.12
CA LEU A 517 -0.30 16.70 -6.45
C LEU A 517 0.32 17.63 -7.52
N PRO A 518 1.13 17.09 -8.45
CA PRO A 518 1.62 15.71 -8.45
C PRO A 518 2.61 15.46 -7.30
N ARG A 519 2.67 14.21 -6.80
CA ARG A 519 3.63 13.79 -5.76
C ARG A 519 5.07 13.84 -6.28
N GLN A 520 5.25 13.54 -7.55
CA GLN A 520 6.52 13.62 -8.27
C GLN A 520 6.29 14.22 -9.65
N ALA A 521 7.20 15.07 -10.12
CA ALA A 521 7.15 15.63 -11.48
C ALA A 521 8.54 15.70 -12.11
N THR A 522 8.62 15.45 -13.42
CA THR A 522 9.80 15.75 -14.25
C THR A 522 9.53 17.03 -15.06
N VAL A 523 10.39 18.03 -14.94
CA VAL A 523 10.17 19.37 -15.54
C VAL A 523 11.40 19.81 -16.31
N ALA A 524 11.25 20.25 -17.56
CA ALA A 524 12.36 20.78 -18.35
C ALA A 524 12.85 22.14 -17.81
N ALA A 525 14.15 22.40 -17.90
CA ALA A 525 14.76 23.67 -17.52
C ALA A 525 14.07 24.87 -18.18
N GLY A 526 13.89 25.96 -17.43
CA GLY A 526 13.18 27.16 -17.88
C GLY A 526 11.66 27.01 -18.03
N THR A 527 11.08 25.82 -17.80
CA THR A 527 9.63 25.60 -17.84
C THR A 527 8.99 25.56 -16.45
N SER A 528 7.67 25.41 -16.38
CA SER A 528 6.93 25.43 -15.11
C SER A 528 5.97 24.25 -15.00
N CYS A 529 5.63 23.91 -13.75
CA CYS A 529 4.53 23.00 -13.42
C CYS A 529 3.73 23.57 -12.24
N THR A 530 2.56 22.99 -11.98
CA THR A 530 1.67 23.42 -10.89
C THR A 530 1.55 22.32 -9.86
N PHE A 531 1.72 22.68 -8.59
CA PHE A 531 1.42 21.84 -7.44
C PHE A 531 0.12 22.29 -6.79
N THR A 532 -0.72 21.34 -6.41
CA THR A 532 -1.95 21.57 -5.65
C THR A 532 -1.84 20.87 -4.31
N LEU A 533 -2.12 21.60 -3.24
CA LEU A 533 -2.24 21.03 -1.91
C LEU A 533 -3.63 20.42 -1.74
N GLU A 534 -3.68 19.12 -1.53
CA GLU A 534 -4.87 18.41 -1.08
C GLU A 534 -4.83 18.33 0.44
N ALA A 535 -5.50 19.29 1.08
CA ALA A 535 -5.69 19.33 2.52
C ALA A 535 -7.01 20.05 2.83
N ASP A 536 -7.98 19.34 3.43
CA ASP A 536 -9.29 19.92 3.75
C ASP A 536 -9.18 21.02 4.81
N GLY A 537 -9.80 22.18 4.52
CA GLY A 537 -9.80 23.33 5.42
C GLY A 537 -8.43 23.98 5.67
N ALA A 538 -7.40 23.66 4.87
CA ALA A 538 -6.07 24.25 5.04
C ALA A 538 -6.08 25.78 4.84
N SER A 539 -5.36 26.48 5.70
CA SER A 539 -5.19 27.94 5.64
C SER A 539 -3.74 28.37 5.81
N ALA A 540 -3.42 29.63 5.50
CA ALA A 540 -2.08 30.20 5.63
C ALA A 540 -0.96 29.41 4.91
N VAL A 541 -1.26 28.90 3.69
CA VAL A 541 -0.31 28.10 2.92
C VAL A 541 0.88 28.95 2.45
N THR A 542 2.08 28.50 2.79
CA THR A 542 3.35 29.05 2.33
C THR A 542 4.13 27.97 1.57
N TRP A 543 4.92 28.39 0.59
CA TRP A 543 5.60 27.49 -0.32
C TRP A 543 7.10 27.74 -0.29
N SER A 544 7.88 26.67 -0.31
CA SER A 544 9.33 26.71 -0.40
C SER A 544 9.86 25.67 -1.38
N ILE A 545 11.07 25.91 -1.87
CA ILE A 545 11.87 24.97 -2.65
C ILE A 545 13.13 24.66 -1.83
N GLY A 546 13.45 23.39 -1.66
CA GLY A 546 14.75 22.91 -1.19
C GLY A 546 15.53 22.29 -2.33
N ASN A 547 16.83 22.59 -2.43
CA ASN A 547 17.74 21.93 -3.36
C ASN A 547 19.12 21.73 -2.70
N ALA A 548 19.83 20.68 -3.11
CA ALA A 548 21.20 20.41 -2.67
C ALA A 548 22.25 21.15 -3.52
N SER A 549 21.84 21.70 -4.67
CA SER A 549 22.71 22.34 -5.66
C SER A 549 23.09 23.78 -5.34
N GLY A 550 22.42 24.42 -4.36
CA GLY A 550 22.67 25.80 -3.99
C GLY A 550 22.19 26.83 -5.03
N ILE A 551 21.39 26.40 -6.02
CA ILE A 551 20.78 27.29 -7.00
C ILE A 551 19.78 28.21 -6.31
N ASP A 552 19.79 29.50 -6.66
CA ASP A 552 18.84 30.47 -6.12
C ASP A 552 17.39 30.05 -6.38
N VAL A 553 16.62 29.96 -5.30
CA VAL A 553 15.20 29.56 -5.32
C VAL A 553 14.25 30.77 -5.25
N THR A 554 14.79 31.98 -5.13
CA THR A 554 14.00 33.20 -4.89
C THR A 554 13.00 33.45 -6.02
N GLY A 555 11.72 33.50 -5.68
CA GLY A 555 10.63 33.81 -6.62
C GLY A 555 10.32 32.72 -7.66
N ARG A 556 10.95 31.54 -7.54
CA ARG A 556 10.72 30.36 -8.39
C ARG A 556 9.50 29.54 -7.99
N ILE A 557 8.89 29.82 -6.85
CA ILE A 557 7.57 29.28 -6.49
C ILE A 557 6.62 30.42 -6.16
N ARG A 558 5.43 30.38 -6.77
CA ARG A 558 4.42 31.45 -6.63
C ARG A 558 3.07 30.85 -6.32
N ALA A 559 2.51 31.22 -5.16
CA ALA A 559 1.15 30.83 -4.79
C ALA A 559 0.13 31.40 -5.79
N SER A 560 -0.89 30.60 -6.10
CA SER A 560 -2.05 30.95 -6.90
C SER A 560 -3.28 31.13 -5.99
N ALA A 561 -4.34 31.76 -6.51
CA ALA A 561 -5.54 32.11 -5.76
C ALA A 561 -6.33 30.90 -5.21
N ASN A 562 -6.04 29.68 -5.69
CA ASN A 562 -6.81 28.47 -5.41
C ASN A 562 -6.10 27.49 -4.46
N GLY A 563 -5.09 27.92 -3.70
CA GLY A 563 -4.32 27.02 -2.82
C GLY A 563 -3.29 26.15 -3.55
N SER A 564 -3.11 26.34 -4.85
CA SER A 564 -2.01 25.78 -5.65
C SER A 564 -0.80 26.72 -5.70
N ALA A 565 0.35 26.23 -6.15
CA ALA A 565 1.50 27.04 -6.51
C ALA A 565 2.09 26.65 -7.86
N VAL A 566 2.55 27.65 -8.61
CA VAL A 566 3.32 27.45 -9.84
C VAL A 566 4.80 27.42 -9.47
N TYR A 567 5.43 26.29 -9.75
CA TYR A 567 6.87 26.10 -9.67
C TYR A 567 7.50 26.43 -11.02
N GLN A 568 8.63 27.14 -11.00
CA GLN A 568 9.45 27.49 -12.15
C GLN A 568 10.81 26.80 -12.02
N ALA A 569 11.13 25.93 -12.98
CA ALA A 569 12.43 25.31 -13.11
C ALA A 569 13.51 26.39 -13.37
N PRO A 570 14.74 26.20 -12.87
CA PRO A 570 15.83 27.13 -13.13
C PRO A 570 16.16 27.15 -14.63
N ASP A 571 16.81 28.21 -15.07
CA ASP A 571 17.31 28.29 -16.44
C ASP A 571 18.36 27.21 -16.69
N ARG A 572 18.45 26.74 -17.93
CA ARG A 572 19.35 25.66 -18.33
C ARG A 572 20.81 25.96 -17.99
N ALA A 573 21.25 27.19 -18.16
CA ALA A 573 22.61 27.64 -17.83
C ALA A 573 22.96 27.61 -16.33
N ALA A 574 21.98 27.48 -15.43
CA ALA A 574 22.21 27.38 -13.99
C ALA A 574 22.45 25.93 -13.52
N LEU A 575 22.22 24.94 -14.38
CA LEU A 575 22.32 23.53 -14.03
C LEU A 575 23.77 23.03 -14.08
N SER A 576 24.18 22.28 -13.06
CA SER A 576 25.49 21.61 -13.01
C SER A 576 25.44 20.16 -13.51
N SER A 577 24.24 19.59 -13.65
CA SER A 577 23.99 18.22 -14.06
C SER A 577 22.79 18.15 -15.01
N ALA A 578 22.69 17.06 -15.79
CA ALA A 578 21.60 16.86 -16.75
C ALA A 578 20.24 16.56 -16.08
N SER A 579 20.25 15.99 -14.89
CA SER A 579 19.08 15.85 -14.01
C SER A 579 19.42 16.38 -12.62
N MET A 580 18.45 17.01 -11.96
CA MET A 580 18.63 17.55 -10.61
C MET A 580 17.31 17.49 -9.82
N PRO A 581 17.26 16.80 -8.67
CA PRO A 581 16.07 16.78 -7.84
C PRO A 581 16.00 18.05 -6.97
N GLU A 582 14.80 18.60 -6.85
CA GLU A 582 14.42 19.62 -5.89
C GLU A 582 13.19 19.16 -5.12
N THR A 583 13.02 19.65 -3.90
CA THR A 583 11.84 19.37 -3.07
C THR A 583 10.97 20.61 -3.01
N VAL A 584 9.69 20.49 -3.37
CA VAL A 584 8.69 21.53 -3.16
C VAL A 584 7.94 21.21 -1.88
N THR A 585 7.83 22.17 -0.97
CA THR A 585 7.13 21.99 0.31
C THR A 585 6.05 23.06 0.50
N ALA A 586 4.84 22.63 0.82
CA ALA A 586 3.77 23.48 1.31
C ALA A 586 3.69 23.38 2.84
N SER A 587 3.81 24.51 3.53
CA SER A 587 3.58 24.62 4.98
C SER A 587 2.27 25.38 5.23
N PHE A 588 1.38 24.84 6.05
CA PHE A 588 0.04 25.38 6.26
C PHE A 588 -0.46 25.12 7.69
N THR A 589 -1.56 25.75 8.05
CA THR A 589 -2.30 25.43 9.27
C THR A 589 -3.48 24.52 8.90
N ALA A 590 -3.49 23.30 9.45
CA ALA A 590 -4.55 22.32 9.27
C ALA A 590 -5.84 22.77 9.98
N ARG A 591 -6.94 22.07 9.70
CA ARG A 591 -8.28 22.42 10.20
C ARG A 591 -8.37 22.42 11.74
N ASP A 592 -7.59 21.55 12.39
CA ASP A 592 -7.49 21.43 13.85
C ASP A 592 -6.60 22.51 14.51
N GLY A 593 -6.00 23.40 13.71
CA GLY A 593 -5.11 24.45 14.16
C GLY A 593 -3.64 24.04 14.29
N SER A 594 -3.30 22.78 13.99
CA SER A 594 -1.92 22.30 13.95
C SER A 594 -1.18 22.80 12.71
N ASN A 595 0.16 22.85 12.76
CA ASN A 595 0.98 23.16 11.60
C ASN A 595 1.27 21.89 10.81
N GLY A 596 0.90 21.87 9.53
CA GLY A 596 1.14 20.77 8.60
C GLY A 596 2.21 21.10 7.56
N ARG A 597 2.80 20.04 7.00
CA ARG A 597 3.72 20.11 5.85
C ARG A 597 3.41 18.98 4.88
N ALA A 598 3.38 19.31 3.59
CA ALA A 598 3.32 18.32 2.52
C ALA A 598 4.41 18.65 1.49
N SER A 599 5.11 17.62 1.01
CA SER A 599 6.23 17.77 0.08
C SER A 599 6.09 16.88 -1.15
N ALA A 600 6.69 17.34 -2.25
CA ALA A 600 6.75 16.64 -3.53
C ALA A 600 8.17 16.74 -4.08
N VAL A 601 8.56 15.76 -4.91
CA VAL A 601 9.86 15.77 -5.58
C VAL A 601 9.70 16.28 -7.01
N VAL A 602 10.55 17.22 -7.40
CA VAL A 602 10.62 17.76 -8.76
C VAL A 602 11.99 17.43 -9.32
N VAL A 603 12.06 16.62 -10.38
CA VAL A 603 13.31 16.40 -11.10
C VAL A 603 13.38 17.38 -12.26
N VAL A 604 14.29 18.33 -12.14
CA VAL A 604 14.62 19.26 -13.21
C VAL A 604 15.47 18.54 -14.25
N SER A 605 14.98 18.44 -15.47
CA SER A 605 15.71 17.95 -16.63
C SER A 605 16.33 19.11 -17.39
N GLY A 606 17.62 19.04 -17.69
CA GLY A 606 18.31 20.08 -18.47
C GLY A 606 17.80 20.25 -19.90
N ASN A 607 17.18 19.22 -20.46
CA ASN A 607 16.60 19.23 -21.80
C ASN A 607 15.13 18.76 -21.77
N ALA A 608 14.35 19.11 -22.81
CA ALA A 608 12.96 18.68 -22.95
C ALA A 608 12.81 17.19 -23.31
N ILE A 609 13.81 16.62 -23.98
CA ILE A 609 13.95 15.20 -24.28
C ILE A 609 15.37 14.76 -23.90
N ASN A 610 15.50 13.54 -23.36
CA ASN A 610 16.77 12.89 -23.08
C ASN A 610 16.83 11.53 -23.75
N VAL A 611 18.04 11.01 -23.95
CA VAL A 611 18.27 9.65 -24.48
C VAL A 611 19.31 8.94 -23.62
N ASN A 612 19.04 7.66 -23.33
CA ASN A 612 19.91 6.78 -22.55
C ASN A 612 20.11 5.46 -23.30
N PRO A 613 21.34 4.89 -23.35
CA PRO A 613 22.61 5.49 -22.94
C PRO A 613 22.95 6.78 -23.70
N GLY A 614 23.68 7.69 -23.05
CA GLY A 614 24.24 8.88 -23.68
C GLY A 614 25.51 8.57 -24.48
N PHE A 615 26.29 7.58 -24.04
CA PHE A 615 27.36 6.97 -24.80
C PHE A 615 27.34 5.45 -24.63
N ILE A 616 27.67 4.72 -25.70
CA ILE A 616 27.91 3.28 -25.62
C ILE A 616 28.99 2.84 -26.61
N LEU A 617 29.85 1.91 -26.17
CA LEU A 617 30.78 1.18 -27.03
C LEU A 617 30.05 0.02 -27.70
N ALA A 618 30.17 -0.10 -29.02
CA ALA A 618 29.55 -1.16 -29.79
C ALA A 618 30.56 -1.86 -30.69
N THR A 619 30.32 -3.13 -30.99
CA THR A 619 31.07 -3.87 -32.00
C THR A 619 30.22 -4.08 -33.24
N ALA A 620 30.77 -3.79 -34.41
CA ALA A 620 30.05 -3.90 -35.68
C ALA A 620 29.53 -5.33 -35.92
N GLY A 621 28.25 -5.45 -36.27
CA GLY A 621 27.60 -6.73 -36.54
C GLY A 621 27.22 -7.55 -35.29
N GLN A 622 27.40 -7.02 -34.09
CA GLN A 622 26.86 -7.61 -32.85
C GLN A 622 25.38 -7.28 -32.66
N ALA A 623 24.81 -7.75 -31.55
CA ALA A 623 23.42 -7.55 -31.21
C ALA A 623 23.00 -6.07 -31.22
N PRO A 624 21.75 -5.75 -31.60
CA PRO A 624 21.22 -4.40 -31.52
C PRO A 624 21.25 -3.83 -30.10
N ILE A 625 21.41 -2.52 -30.02
CA ILE A 625 21.37 -1.74 -28.78
C ILE A 625 20.01 -1.08 -28.66
N ILE A 626 19.39 -1.15 -27.49
CA ILE A 626 18.16 -0.43 -27.18
C ILE A 626 18.50 0.92 -26.59
N PHE A 627 17.96 1.98 -27.19
CA PHE A 627 17.97 3.34 -26.66
C PHE A 627 16.60 3.68 -26.10
N THR A 628 16.58 4.36 -24.95
CA THR A 628 15.37 4.86 -24.31
C THR A 628 15.39 6.38 -24.36
N ALA A 629 14.36 6.98 -24.94
CA ALA A 629 14.11 8.42 -24.89
C ALA A 629 13.01 8.74 -23.89
N SER A 630 13.25 9.75 -23.05
CA SER A 630 12.30 10.23 -22.04
C SER A 630 11.96 11.70 -22.29
N VAL A 631 10.68 12.04 -22.37
CA VAL A 631 10.20 13.41 -22.59
C VAL A 631 9.76 14.03 -21.26
N ALA A 632 10.38 15.15 -20.88
CA ALA A 632 10.09 15.83 -19.63
C ALA A 632 8.71 16.51 -19.69
N GLY A 633 7.80 16.14 -18.76
CA GLY A 633 6.56 16.86 -18.49
C GLY A 633 5.44 16.71 -19.54
N ASN A 634 5.62 15.92 -20.60
CA ASN A 634 4.56 15.68 -21.59
C ASN A 634 4.59 14.24 -22.14
N ALA A 635 3.74 13.41 -21.53
CA ALA A 635 3.65 11.98 -21.79
C ALA A 635 3.07 11.61 -23.17
N ASP A 636 2.36 12.51 -23.84
CA ASP A 636 1.69 12.27 -25.13
C ASP A 636 2.54 12.69 -26.35
N THR A 637 3.79 13.09 -26.12
CA THR A 637 4.65 13.65 -27.17
C THR A 637 5.18 12.53 -28.07
N THR A 638 4.97 12.64 -29.39
CA THR A 638 5.58 11.72 -30.35
C THR A 638 7.08 11.97 -30.50
N VAL A 639 7.87 10.90 -30.38
CA VAL A 639 9.31 10.88 -30.63
C VAL A 639 9.62 10.29 -32.02
N THR A 640 10.60 10.86 -32.69
CA THR A 640 11.16 10.35 -33.95
C THR A 640 12.64 10.08 -33.80
N TRP A 641 13.13 9.02 -34.46
CA TRP A 641 14.51 8.55 -34.31
C TRP A 641 15.31 8.67 -35.60
N SER A 642 16.59 9.03 -35.49
CA SER A 642 17.59 8.87 -36.54
C SER A 642 18.43 7.62 -36.28
N GLN A 643 18.77 6.86 -37.33
CA GLN A 643 19.60 5.64 -37.27
C GLN A 643 19.07 4.47 -36.41
N ALA A 644 17.95 4.64 -35.71
CA ALA A 644 17.29 3.63 -34.90
C ALA A 644 15.81 3.44 -35.32
N THR A 645 15.22 2.31 -34.96
CA THR A 645 13.81 1.97 -35.24
C THR A 645 13.04 1.83 -33.93
N GLU A 646 11.94 2.58 -33.77
CA GLU A 646 11.06 2.48 -32.59
C GLU A 646 10.60 1.04 -32.36
N THR A 647 10.73 0.56 -31.13
CA THR A 647 10.31 -0.77 -30.67
C THR A 647 9.07 -0.72 -29.79
N GLY A 648 8.78 0.42 -29.16
CA GLY A 648 7.57 0.62 -28.36
C GLY A 648 7.71 1.70 -27.30
N SER A 649 6.64 1.90 -26.54
CA SER A 649 6.59 2.85 -25.41
C SER A 649 6.20 2.06 -24.15
N PRO A 650 7.15 1.75 -23.24
CA PRO A 650 6.87 0.94 -22.06
C PRO A 650 5.95 1.66 -21.05
N GLN A 651 6.01 2.99 -21.02
CA GLN A 651 5.15 3.84 -20.21
C GLN A 651 4.98 5.22 -20.88
N PRO A 652 3.94 5.98 -20.50
CA PRO A 652 3.67 7.30 -21.09
C PRO A 652 4.90 8.23 -21.00
N GLY A 653 5.29 8.86 -22.12
CA GLY A 653 6.46 9.75 -22.20
C GLY A 653 7.82 9.06 -22.37
N VAL A 654 7.85 7.72 -22.37
CA VAL A 654 9.06 6.91 -22.59
C VAL A 654 8.95 6.16 -23.90
N HIS A 655 9.99 6.23 -24.72
CA HIS A 655 10.06 5.64 -26.06
C HIS A 655 11.33 4.82 -26.20
N GLN A 656 11.23 3.61 -26.75
CA GLN A 656 12.37 2.75 -26.99
C GLN A 656 12.61 2.56 -28.49
N ALA A 657 13.88 2.53 -28.89
CA ALA A 657 14.28 2.25 -30.25
C ALA A 657 15.51 1.33 -30.32
N SER A 658 15.53 0.46 -31.32
CA SER A 658 16.62 -0.47 -31.60
C SER A 658 17.56 0.10 -32.67
N TYR A 659 18.85 0.12 -32.35
CA TYR A 659 19.95 0.52 -33.24
C TYR A 659 20.86 -0.68 -33.54
N SER A 660 21.26 -0.87 -34.79
CA SER A 660 22.18 -1.94 -35.19
C SER A 660 23.57 -1.38 -35.57
N PRO A 661 24.64 -1.75 -34.85
CA PRO A 661 25.97 -1.21 -35.10
C PRO A 661 26.55 -1.72 -36.42
N VAL A 662 26.91 -0.78 -37.30
CA VAL A 662 27.51 -1.06 -38.61
C VAL A 662 28.75 -0.20 -38.83
N LEU A 663 29.70 -0.64 -39.65
CA LEU A 663 30.85 0.17 -40.07
C LEU A 663 30.91 0.29 -41.59
N GLY A 664 31.39 1.43 -42.08
CA GLY A 664 31.75 1.60 -43.48
C GLY A 664 32.93 0.70 -43.86
N SER A 665 33.01 0.34 -45.15
CA SER A 665 34.08 -0.51 -45.66
C SER A 665 35.46 0.08 -45.35
N GLY A 666 36.32 -0.69 -44.68
CA GLY A 666 37.70 -0.31 -44.34
C GLY A 666 37.87 0.55 -43.10
N GLN A 667 36.81 0.87 -42.35
CA GLN A 667 36.92 1.58 -41.08
C GLN A 667 37.22 0.62 -39.92
N SER A 668 38.21 0.95 -39.10
CA SER A 668 38.53 0.22 -37.86
C SER A 668 37.64 0.64 -36.68
N CYS A 669 37.22 1.91 -36.67
CA CYS A 669 36.23 2.46 -35.74
C CYS A 669 35.56 3.69 -36.35
N ALA A 670 34.35 4.03 -35.88
CA ALA A 670 33.65 5.27 -36.20
C ALA A 670 32.72 5.67 -35.06
N LEU A 671 32.59 6.97 -34.81
CA LEU A 671 31.52 7.49 -33.95
C LEU A 671 30.26 7.66 -34.80
N GLN A 672 29.15 7.09 -34.33
CA GLN A 672 27.83 7.26 -34.91
C GLN A 672 26.91 7.91 -33.90
N THR A 673 25.86 8.56 -34.38
CA THR A 673 24.91 9.26 -33.53
C THR A 673 23.51 8.71 -33.73
N VAL A 674 22.83 8.47 -32.61
CA VAL A 674 21.40 8.17 -32.55
C VAL A 674 20.71 9.38 -31.95
N THR A 675 19.76 9.96 -32.68
CA THR A 675 19.07 11.18 -32.25
C THR A 675 17.59 10.90 -32.07
N ALA A 676 17.08 11.18 -30.88
CA ALA A 676 15.65 11.25 -30.59
C ALA A 676 15.18 12.71 -30.70
N SER A 677 14.07 12.96 -31.40
CA SER A 677 13.56 14.31 -31.66
C SER A 677 12.06 14.40 -31.40
N ILE A 678 11.61 15.50 -30.82
CA ILE A 678 10.18 15.81 -30.64
C ILE A 678 9.70 16.86 -31.64
N GLY A 679 8.47 16.70 -32.14
CA GLY A 679 7.89 17.55 -33.19
C GLY A 679 7.34 18.91 -32.72
N SER A 680 7.78 19.43 -31.58
CA SER A 680 7.34 20.75 -31.09
C SER A 680 7.85 21.88 -32.00
N ALA A 681 7.29 23.09 -31.83
CA ALA A 681 7.74 24.29 -32.56
C ALA A 681 9.23 24.65 -32.33
N THR A 682 9.88 24.03 -31.33
CA THR A 682 11.29 24.22 -30.96
C THR A 682 12.23 23.19 -31.61
N GLY A 683 11.75 22.01 -32.02
CA GLY A 683 12.57 20.97 -32.64
C GLY A 683 13.63 20.38 -31.71
N ASP A 684 13.32 20.25 -30.41
CA ASP A 684 14.27 19.76 -29.41
C ASP A 684 14.72 18.33 -29.71
N THR A 685 16.01 18.07 -29.51
CA THR A 685 16.65 16.79 -29.81
C THR A 685 17.53 16.33 -28.66
N ALA A 686 17.65 15.02 -28.49
CA ALA A 686 18.63 14.36 -27.62
C ALA A 686 19.48 13.43 -28.48
N THR A 687 20.81 13.53 -28.33
CA THR A 687 21.75 12.73 -29.11
C THR A 687 22.55 11.79 -28.20
N ALA A 688 22.62 10.53 -28.60
CA ALA A 688 23.49 9.52 -28.04
C ALA A 688 24.65 9.22 -28.99
N SER A 689 25.81 8.95 -28.42
CA SER A 689 27.05 8.66 -29.14
C SER A 689 27.37 7.16 -29.08
N VAL A 690 27.54 6.54 -30.25
CA VAL A 690 27.89 5.12 -30.37
C VAL A 690 29.27 5.00 -31.00
N LEU A 691 30.26 4.61 -30.19
CA LEU A 691 31.59 4.30 -30.74
C LEU A 691 31.56 2.87 -31.26
N VAL A 692 31.45 2.71 -32.58
CA VAL A 692 31.44 1.40 -33.22
C VAL A 692 32.87 0.99 -33.56
N MET A 693 33.30 -0.16 -33.07
CA MET A 693 34.59 -0.78 -33.39
C MET A 693 34.42 -1.99 -34.29
N ALA A 694 35.41 -2.27 -35.13
CA ALA A 694 35.47 -3.54 -35.86
C ALA A 694 35.77 -4.70 -34.87
N PRO A 695 35.33 -5.94 -35.15
CA PRO A 695 35.44 -7.06 -34.20
C PRO A 695 36.83 -7.33 -33.63
N ASP A 696 37.89 -7.09 -34.40
CA ASP A 696 39.28 -7.35 -34.02
C ASP A 696 40.04 -6.07 -33.58
N THR A 697 39.33 -4.96 -33.39
CA THR A 697 39.92 -3.66 -33.02
C THR A 697 39.77 -3.44 -31.51
N THR A 698 40.88 -3.40 -30.78
CA THR A 698 40.90 -3.10 -29.35
C THR A 698 41.78 -1.88 -29.04
N PRO A 699 41.34 -0.96 -28.16
CA PRO A 699 42.20 0.14 -27.71
C PRO A 699 43.42 -0.41 -26.97
N SER A 700 44.57 0.22 -27.16
CA SER A 700 45.85 -0.14 -26.52
C SER A 700 46.43 0.98 -25.66
N LEU A 701 45.83 2.17 -25.66
CA LEU A 701 46.15 3.27 -24.75
C LEU A 701 45.08 3.37 -23.67
N LEU A 702 45.50 3.64 -22.43
CA LEU A 702 44.60 4.15 -21.38
C LEU A 702 44.46 5.65 -21.56
N VAL A 703 43.23 6.15 -21.69
CA VAL A 703 42.96 7.56 -21.91
C VAL A 703 41.85 8.00 -20.95
N GLY A 704 42.05 9.14 -20.28
CA GLY A 704 41.03 9.71 -19.41
C GLY A 704 41.47 10.99 -18.70
N GLY A 705 40.64 11.50 -17.80
CA GLY A 705 40.82 12.79 -17.11
C GLY A 705 41.64 12.72 -15.83
N GLY A 706 42.00 11.51 -15.38
CA GLY A 706 42.71 11.31 -14.13
C GLY A 706 44.17 11.71 -14.18
N SER A 707 44.71 12.00 -13.00
CA SER A 707 46.14 12.22 -12.82
C SER A 707 46.85 10.88 -12.69
N TRP A 708 47.95 10.69 -13.43
CA TRP A 708 48.74 9.47 -13.30
C TRP A 708 49.54 9.47 -11.98
N GLN A 709 49.25 8.51 -11.12
CA GLN A 709 50.10 8.11 -10.00
C GLN A 709 50.71 6.73 -10.27
N SER A 710 52.00 6.57 -10.02
CA SER A 710 52.68 5.29 -10.24
C SER A 710 52.07 4.21 -9.37
N GLY A 711 51.49 3.17 -9.98
CA GLY A 711 50.91 2.01 -9.29
C GLY A 711 49.38 1.85 -9.41
N ASN A 712 48.65 2.85 -9.93
CA ASN A 712 47.20 2.74 -10.15
C ASN A 712 46.78 3.34 -11.51
N PRO A 713 46.99 2.62 -12.63
CA PRO A 713 46.76 3.14 -13.97
C PRO A 713 45.27 3.32 -14.32
N SER A 714 44.35 2.62 -13.64
CA SER A 714 42.90 2.75 -13.85
C SER A 714 42.34 4.10 -13.39
N GLU A 715 42.99 4.77 -12.42
CA GLU A 715 42.64 6.14 -12.02
C GLU A 715 42.70 7.14 -13.18
N VAL A 716 43.49 6.87 -14.23
CA VAL A 716 43.48 7.72 -15.43
C VAL A 716 42.10 7.73 -16.10
N VAL A 717 41.42 6.57 -16.13
CA VAL A 717 40.12 6.39 -16.79
C VAL A 717 38.98 6.85 -15.88
N THR A 718 39.01 6.47 -14.59
CA THR A 718 37.95 6.82 -13.63
C THR A 718 38.09 8.24 -13.07
N GLY A 719 39.28 8.85 -13.19
CA GLY A 719 39.55 10.17 -12.66
C GLY A 719 38.87 11.29 -13.45
N GLY A 720 38.18 12.16 -12.70
CA GLY A 720 37.60 13.38 -13.25
C GLY A 720 36.42 13.13 -14.17
N LEU A 721 35.52 12.20 -13.82
CA LEU A 721 34.33 11.86 -14.60
C LEU A 721 33.11 12.76 -14.27
N PHE A 722 33.33 14.01 -13.88
CA PHE A 722 32.26 15.00 -13.66
C PHE A 722 31.87 15.73 -14.95
N PRO A 723 30.60 16.15 -15.14
CA PRO A 723 30.21 16.98 -16.28
C PRO A 723 30.98 18.31 -16.33
N LEU A 724 31.51 18.69 -17.50
CA LEU A 724 32.14 20.01 -17.68
C LEU A 724 31.08 21.07 -18.04
N PRO A 725 31.07 22.24 -17.36
CA PRO A 725 30.24 23.36 -17.77
C PRO A 725 30.77 24.00 -19.08
N PRO A 726 30.03 24.94 -19.68
CA PRO A 726 30.54 25.79 -20.76
C PRO A 726 31.94 26.34 -20.47
N TYR A 727 32.84 26.25 -21.46
CA TYR A 727 34.27 26.61 -21.33
C TYR A 727 35.07 25.83 -20.27
N GLY A 728 34.45 24.84 -19.62
CA GLY A 728 35.11 23.93 -18.69
C GLY A 728 36.30 23.24 -19.35
N GLN A 729 37.35 23.03 -18.58
CA GLN A 729 38.60 22.48 -19.08
C GLN A 729 38.91 21.17 -18.37
N ARG A 730 39.48 20.23 -19.11
CA ARG A 730 40.00 18.98 -18.55
C ARG A 730 41.30 18.61 -19.24
N GLN A 731 42.33 18.41 -18.43
CA GLN A 731 43.56 17.80 -18.92
C GLN A 731 43.34 16.30 -19.01
N LEU A 732 43.46 15.76 -20.22
CA LEU A 732 43.47 14.34 -20.48
C LEU A 732 44.90 13.81 -20.41
N THR A 733 45.01 12.59 -19.93
CA THR A 733 46.24 11.81 -19.85
C THR A 733 46.10 10.59 -20.75
N ALA A 734 47.16 10.27 -21.50
CA ALA A 734 47.27 9.02 -22.26
C ALA A 734 48.48 8.22 -21.76
N LEU A 735 48.24 6.95 -21.41
CA LEU A 735 49.29 6.01 -21.02
C LEU A 735 49.40 4.88 -22.04
N GLU A 736 50.63 4.54 -22.38
CA GLU A 736 50.98 3.37 -23.20
C GLU A 736 51.77 2.40 -22.33
N GLY A 737 51.38 1.13 -22.35
CA GLY A 737 51.94 0.16 -21.42
C GLY A 737 51.37 -1.23 -21.57
N ASN A 738 51.89 -2.15 -20.78
CA ASN A 738 51.39 -3.52 -20.72
C ASN A 738 50.55 -3.70 -19.44
N PRO A 739 49.22 -3.86 -19.58
CA PRO A 739 48.35 -4.11 -18.43
C PRO A 739 48.75 -5.34 -17.60
N GLY A 740 49.34 -6.35 -18.24
CA GLY A 740 49.72 -7.60 -17.57
C GLY A 740 50.91 -7.52 -16.61
N ASP A 741 51.76 -6.49 -16.70
CA ASP A 741 52.89 -6.29 -15.78
C ASP A 741 52.84 -4.93 -15.05
N GLY A 742 51.78 -4.14 -15.27
CA GLY A 742 51.56 -2.83 -14.66
C GLY A 742 52.53 -1.74 -15.12
N SER A 743 53.35 -1.98 -16.15
CA SER A 743 54.28 -0.98 -16.67
C SER A 743 53.56 -0.02 -17.63
N TYR A 744 53.50 1.26 -17.26
CA TYR A 744 52.90 2.32 -18.07
C TYR A 744 53.83 3.51 -18.21
N ALA A 745 53.88 4.06 -19.42
CA ALA A 745 54.57 5.31 -19.74
C ALA A 745 53.54 6.38 -20.12
N ASN A 746 53.73 7.59 -19.61
CA ASN A 746 52.91 8.74 -20.02
C ASN A 746 53.32 9.20 -21.43
N VAL A 747 52.41 9.05 -22.38
CA VAL A 747 52.60 9.40 -23.81
C VAL A 747 51.73 10.58 -24.25
N THR A 748 51.09 11.28 -23.31
CA THR A 748 50.15 12.39 -23.55
C THR A 748 50.68 13.42 -24.55
N ALA A 749 51.95 13.81 -24.43
CA ALA A 749 52.59 14.80 -25.29
C ALA A 749 52.93 14.28 -26.69
N SER A 750 53.03 12.96 -26.87
CA SER A 750 53.30 12.30 -28.15
C SER A 750 52.03 11.94 -28.92
N CYS A 751 50.88 11.93 -28.24
CA CYS A 751 49.61 11.60 -28.86
C CYS A 751 49.09 12.68 -29.82
N THR A 752 48.49 12.24 -30.92
CA THR A 752 47.57 13.04 -31.72
C THR A 752 46.17 12.89 -31.14
N TRP A 753 45.51 14.03 -30.89
CA TRP A 753 44.21 14.11 -30.23
C TRP A 753 43.13 14.54 -31.23
N GLN A 754 41.97 13.87 -31.19
CA GLN A 754 40.85 14.15 -32.07
C GLN A 754 39.52 14.05 -31.31
N ILE A 755 38.65 15.05 -31.48
CA ILE A 755 37.23 14.96 -31.12
C ILE A 755 36.52 14.22 -32.25
N LEU A 756 35.80 13.14 -31.93
CA LEU A 756 35.16 12.28 -32.93
C LEU A 756 33.76 12.75 -33.32
N ASP A 757 33.11 13.55 -32.49
CA ASP A 757 31.79 14.15 -32.74
C ASP A 757 31.80 14.99 -34.02
N ASP A 758 30.70 14.94 -34.78
CA ASP A 758 30.50 15.72 -36.01
C ASP A 758 29.18 16.52 -35.94
N PRO A 759 29.23 17.86 -35.89
CA PRO A 759 30.43 18.70 -35.84
C PRO A 759 31.17 18.56 -34.48
N PRO A 760 32.51 18.79 -34.44
CA PRO A 760 33.28 18.71 -33.21
C PRO A 760 32.76 19.62 -32.10
N GLN A 761 32.58 19.06 -30.91
CA GLN A 761 32.06 19.77 -29.72
C GLN A 761 33.21 20.25 -28.83
N GLY A 762 33.63 21.51 -29.03
CA GLY A 762 34.72 22.13 -28.27
C GLY A 762 36.06 22.08 -29.00
N SER A 763 37.16 22.10 -28.25
CA SER A 763 38.51 22.04 -28.82
C SER A 763 39.45 21.17 -27.97
N ILE A 764 40.43 20.54 -28.60
CA ILE A 764 41.46 19.78 -27.91
C ILE A 764 42.85 20.11 -28.45
N ASN A 765 43.81 20.33 -27.56
CA ASN A 765 45.21 20.54 -27.92
C ASN A 765 46.13 19.95 -26.85
N GLN A 766 47.06 19.07 -27.25
CA GLN A 766 48.00 18.41 -26.34
C GLN A 766 47.33 17.79 -25.09
N GLY A 767 46.17 17.16 -25.28
CA GLY A 767 45.38 16.55 -24.21
C GLY A 767 44.53 17.52 -23.39
N LEU A 768 44.70 18.85 -23.53
CA LEU A 768 43.80 19.81 -22.88
C LEU A 768 42.53 19.95 -23.70
N TYR A 769 41.42 19.39 -23.19
CA TYR A 769 40.09 19.59 -23.74
C TYR A 769 39.45 20.84 -23.14
N ILE A 770 38.75 21.61 -23.98
CA ILE A 770 37.95 22.77 -23.60
C ILE A 770 36.56 22.60 -24.18
N ALA A 771 35.55 22.54 -23.31
CA ALA A 771 34.15 22.46 -23.67
C ALA A 771 33.71 23.67 -24.51
N PRO A 772 32.75 23.51 -25.44
CA PRO A 772 32.22 24.63 -26.21
C PRO A 772 31.46 25.61 -25.31
N ALA A 773 31.13 26.78 -25.88
CA ALA A 773 30.25 27.74 -25.24
C ALA A 773 28.83 27.16 -25.10
N THR A 774 28.26 26.75 -26.23
CA THR A 774 26.95 26.12 -26.31
C THR A 774 27.10 24.61 -26.33
N ILE A 775 26.45 23.92 -25.40
CA ILE A 775 26.51 22.46 -25.27
C ILE A 775 25.21 21.86 -25.80
N THR A 776 25.31 21.08 -26.89
CA THR A 776 24.16 20.43 -27.56
C THR A 776 24.13 18.91 -27.39
N THR A 777 25.12 18.33 -26.72
CA THR A 777 25.25 16.89 -26.46
C THR A 777 25.55 16.66 -24.97
N SER A 778 25.21 15.47 -24.46
CA SER A 778 25.45 15.08 -23.06
C SER A 778 26.91 14.71 -22.77
N CYS A 779 27.67 14.37 -23.81
CA CYS A 779 29.08 14.03 -23.72
C CYS A 779 29.79 14.19 -25.07
N VAL A 780 31.12 14.23 -25.05
CA VAL A 780 31.98 14.23 -26.24
C VAL A 780 32.90 13.01 -26.20
N THR A 781 33.16 12.40 -27.36
CA THR A 781 34.09 11.27 -27.49
C THR A 781 35.42 11.74 -28.07
N ILE A 782 36.51 11.46 -27.35
CA ILE A 782 37.85 11.93 -27.70
C ILE A 782 38.76 10.74 -27.92
N LEU A 783 39.43 10.72 -29.08
CA LEU A 783 40.41 9.72 -29.48
C LEU A 783 41.83 10.27 -29.28
N ALA A 784 42.71 9.45 -28.71
CA ALA A 784 44.15 9.67 -28.68
C ALA A 784 44.85 8.58 -29.50
N SER A 785 45.86 8.94 -30.28
CA SER A 785 46.66 8.00 -31.08
C SER A 785 48.16 8.28 -30.96
N ASN A 786 48.96 7.22 -30.82
CA ASN A 786 50.42 7.25 -30.82
C ASN A 786 50.95 6.16 -31.76
N GLY A 787 51.31 6.53 -32.99
CA GLY A 787 51.69 5.56 -34.01
C GLY A 787 50.52 4.63 -34.37
N SER A 788 50.69 3.31 -34.15
CA SER A 788 49.63 2.31 -34.32
C SER A 788 48.75 2.11 -33.09
N HIS A 789 49.12 2.70 -31.95
CA HIS A 789 48.36 2.61 -30.71
C HIS A 789 47.29 3.69 -30.67
N PHE A 790 46.12 3.34 -30.13
CA PHE A 790 45.03 4.29 -29.93
C PHE A 790 44.27 3.96 -28.65
N GLY A 791 43.56 4.95 -28.13
CA GLY A 791 42.60 4.81 -27.05
C GLY A 791 41.59 5.95 -27.11
N TYR A 792 40.54 5.86 -26.31
CA TYR A 792 39.50 6.88 -26.29
C TYR A 792 39.05 7.14 -24.86
N THR A 793 38.40 8.28 -24.68
CA THR A 793 37.70 8.63 -23.45
C THR A 793 36.40 9.35 -23.80
N VAL A 794 35.47 9.34 -22.86
CA VAL A 794 34.25 10.13 -22.91
C VAL A 794 34.36 11.24 -21.88
N VAL A 795 34.04 12.47 -22.29
CA VAL A 795 33.98 13.63 -21.39
C VAL A 795 32.51 14.04 -21.28
N PRO A 796 31.86 13.84 -20.13
CA PRO A 796 30.49 14.33 -19.92
C PRO A 796 30.45 15.85 -19.93
N LEU A 797 29.35 16.42 -20.43
CA LEU A 797 29.12 17.85 -20.54
C LEU A 797 27.85 18.22 -19.77
N ALA A 798 27.93 19.29 -18.96
CA ALA A 798 26.77 19.81 -18.25
C ALA A 798 25.88 20.62 -19.21
N PRO A 799 24.56 20.72 -18.98
CA PRO A 799 23.70 21.60 -19.75
C PRO A 799 24.22 23.04 -19.75
N GLY A 800 24.24 23.70 -20.90
CA GLY A 800 24.70 25.09 -21.02
C GLY A 800 24.36 25.72 -22.36
N ASP A 801 24.01 27.01 -22.34
CA ASP A 801 23.50 27.79 -23.49
C ASP A 801 24.56 28.23 -24.49
#